data_AF-A0A5J9VBT0-F1
#
_entry.id   AF-A0A5J9VBT0-F1
#
_cell.length_a   1.000
_cell.length_b   1.000
_cell.length_c   1.000
_cell.angle_alpha   90.00
_cell.angle_beta   90.00
_cell.angle_gamma   90.00
#
_symmetry.space_group_name_H-M   'P 1'
#
loop_
_entity.id
_entity.type
_entity.pdbx_description
1 polymer ?
#
loop_
_entity_poly.entity_id
_entity_poly.type
_entity_poly.pdbx_seq_one_letter_code
_entity_poly.pdbx_strand_id
1 'polypeptide(L)'
;MSSLGGALVTLLSLISLATSCSEQEKTSLLQFAAELSHDNGLTGSWLNDTDCCKWEGIRCSSDRTVTDVFLASRSLQGRISASLANLTGLLRLNLSHNMLSGGLPMELVSSSSIVVLDVSFNQLSGELQELQSSTLRPLQVLNISSNLFTGPFLSTTWAVMNSLVALNASNNSFIGHIPAILCLSAPSFAVLHLSYNQFSGNIPPGLGSCSMLTSLDAGHNNLCGTLPNELFNLNLLDHLSFPNNQLAGSLASISKLTNLVNLDLGGNSLSGSIPDSIGELKRLEELHLDCNNMSGQLPSTLSNCTNLIIIDLKNNSFSGELANVNFSNLQNLKILDLLRNNFSGTIPESIYSCNNLTALRLSTNKFHGQLSEQICSLKSLNFLSLVNNSLTNITSALQILKSCRNLTTLLIGKNFMHEAMPQDDRIDGFENLQVFSISGCSLHGNIPSWLSKLANLEVLFLYNNQLTGPIPDWISSLNFLFYIDISNNSLTGEIPTALMRMPMLKTDKTAPKVFVLPVYRTLSLQYRMTSAFPKALKLGMNNLSGSIPPEIGDLKALAVLNLSYNGLYGDIPQSVSNLTSLQALDLSNNHLIGAIPGSLHYLHFLSSFNVSNNDLEGPIPSGGQFDTFDHSSFGGNPKLCGPMLSLLCDSAEEGSVSIISVKPWISEVMFAIGFSIFFGVGVLLDQMVLSRIKIAWR
;
A
#
# COMPACT_ATOMS: atom_id res chain seq x y z
N MET A 1 -36.78 87.62 -19.01
CA MET A 1 -35.99 87.25 -20.20
C MET A 1 -34.54 87.05 -19.75
N SER A 2 -33.97 85.87 -20.06
CA SER A 2 -32.53 85.45 -20.01
C SER A 2 -31.79 85.53 -18.65
N SER A 3 -31.01 84.54 -18.18
CA SER A 3 -30.33 83.38 -18.78
C SER A 3 -30.12 82.25 -17.73
N LEU A 4 -30.37 80.98 -18.03
CA LEU A 4 -29.37 79.91 -18.35
C LEU A 4 -27.90 80.28 -18.00
N GLY A 5 -27.05 79.45 -17.41
CA GLY A 5 -27.05 78.03 -17.05
C GLY A 5 -25.57 77.63 -16.80
N GLY A 6 -25.31 76.62 -15.98
CA GLY A 6 -23.98 76.00 -15.86
C GLY A 6 -23.50 75.75 -14.44
N ALA A 7 -24.06 74.72 -13.78
CA ALA A 7 -23.37 74.07 -12.66
C ALA A 7 -22.37 73.08 -13.26
N LEU A 8 -21.08 73.42 -13.19
CA LEU A 8 -19.98 72.54 -13.57
C LEU A 8 -19.79 71.51 -12.44
N VAL A 9 -20.36 70.32 -12.58
CA VAL A 9 -20.00 69.16 -11.74
C VAL A 9 -18.71 68.59 -12.30
N THR A 10 -17.58 68.95 -11.70
CA THR A 10 -16.29 68.29 -11.96
C THR A 10 -16.29 66.93 -11.29
N LEU A 11 -16.50 65.88 -12.09
CA LEU A 11 -16.22 64.50 -11.74
C LEU A 11 -14.69 64.34 -11.67
N LEU A 12 -14.10 64.50 -10.49
CA LEU A 12 -12.71 64.10 -10.24
C LEU A 12 -12.70 62.61 -9.91
N SER A 13 -12.64 61.77 -10.94
CA SER A 13 -12.22 60.37 -10.82
C SER A 13 -10.72 60.35 -10.51
N LEU A 14 -10.37 60.51 -9.24
CA LEU A 14 -9.04 60.17 -8.73
C LEU A 14 -8.95 58.65 -8.62
N ILE A 15 -8.61 57.98 -9.71
CA ILE A 15 -8.06 56.63 -9.62
C ILE A 15 -6.62 56.80 -9.13
N SER A 16 -6.44 56.83 -7.82
CA SER A 16 -5.11 56.66 -7.23
C SER A 16 -4.70 55.20 -7.48
N LEU A 17 -3.81 54.96 -8.45
CA LEU A 17 -3.15 53.65 -8.52
C LEU A 17 -2.31 53.49 -7.26
N ALA A 18 -2.72 52.56 -6.39
CA ALA A 18 -1.91 52.20 -5.22
C ALA A 18 -0.53 51.74 -5.69
N THR A 19 0.53 52.22 -5.02
CA THR A 19 1.92 51.91 -5.37
C THR A 19 2.45 50.66 -4.64
N SER A 20 1.76 50.22 -3.60
CA SER A 20 2.07 49.05 -2.76
C SER A 20 0.78 48.49 -2.16
N CYS A 21 0.85 47.30 -1.56
CA CYS A 21 -0.25 46.80 -0.72
C CYS A 21 -0.56 47.74 0.46
N SER A 22 -1.75 47.61 1.04
CA SER A 22 -2.15 48.44 2.18
C SER A 22 -1.39 48.07 3.45
N GLU A 23 -1.18 49.05 4.34
CA GLU A 23 -0.52 48.80 5.63
C GLU A 23 -1.29 47.80 6.51
N GLN A 24 -2.62 47.70 6.35
CA GLN A 24 -3.43 46.71 7.06
C GLN A 24 -3.14 45.28 6.57
N GLU A 25 -3.05 45.08 5.26
CA GLU A 25 -2.72 43.76 4.68
C GLU A 25 -1.32 43.33 5.09
N LYS A 26 -0.37 44.24 4.96
CA LYS A 26 1.02 44.04 5.36
C LYS A 26 1.14 43.69 6.85
N THR A 27 0.45 44.41 7.72
CA THR A 27 0.45 44.12 9.18
C THR A 27 -0.14 42.74 9.46
N SER A 28 -1.21 42.36 8.77
CA SER A 28 -1.86 41.05 8.93
C SER A 28 -0.93 39.90 8.51
N LEU A 29 -0.19 40.06 7.40
CA LEU A 29 0.81 39.10 6.95
C LEU A 29 1.99 38.99 7.93
N LEU A 30 2.53 40.12 8.41
CA LEU A 30 3.61 40.11 9.38
C LEU A 30 3.20 39.48 10.72
N GLN A 31 1.96 39.71 11.16
CA GLN A 31 1.42 39.06 12.35
C GLN A 31 1.35 37.54 12.17
N PHE A 32 0.86 37.06 11.02
CA PHE A 32 0.88 35.63 10.71
C PHE A 32 2.30 35.04 10.79
N ALA A 33 3.28 35.68 10.16
CA ALA A 33 4.66 35.22 10.18
C ALA A 33 5.26 35.21 11.61
N ALA A 34 4.93 36.21 12.43
CA ALA A 34 5.40 36.33 13.80
C ALA A 34 4.78 35.30 14.76
N GLU A 35 3.59 34.80 14.47
CA GLU A 35 2.90 33.77 15.28
C GLU A 35 3.36 32.33 14.95
N LEU A 36 4.15 32.15 13.89
CA LEU A 36 4.80 30.87 13.60
C LEU A 36 5.91 30.59 14.60
N SER A 37 5.96 29.36 15.12
CA SER A 37 7.08 28.92 15.96
C SER A 37 8.33 28.64 15.14
N HIS A 38 8.16 28.28 13.86
CA HIS A 38 9.23 28.18 12.88
C HIS A 38 8.70 28.63 11.52
N ASP A 39 9.27 29.70 10.99
CA ASP A 39 8.80 30.39 9.78
C ASP A 39 9.64 30.09 8.54
N ASN A 40 10.70 29.27 8.69
CA ASN A 40 11.69 28.96 7.67
C ASN A 40 12.24 30.19 6.91
N GLY A 41 12.45 31.30 7.64
CA GLY A 41 13.03 32.52 7.08
C GLY A 41 12.05 33.48 6.42
N LEU A 42 10.73 33.27 6.56
CA LEU A 42 9.71 34.21 6.09
C LEU A 42 9.89 35.61 6.69
N THR A 43 10.17 35.74 7.99
CA THR A 43 10.42 37.05 8.62
C THR A 43 11.68 37.74 8.09
N GLY A 44 12.60 36.99 7.48
CA GLY A 44 13.77 37.54 6.79
C GLY A 44 13.46 38.04 5.38
N SER A 45 12.43 37.51 4.71
CA SER A 45 12.00 37.92 3.36
C SER A 45 10.86 38.95 3.37
N TRP A 46 10.00 38.90 4.39
CA TRP A 46 8.87 39.79 4.59
C TRP A 46 9.31 41.01 5.41
N LEU A 47 10.01 41.93 4.76
CA LEU A 47 10.58 43.11 5.41
C LEU A 47 9.54 44.22 5.55
N ASN A 48 9.43 44.80 6.74
CA ASN A 48 8.46 45.85 7.04
C ASN A 48 8.57 47.10 6.14
N ASP A 49 9.73 47.42 5.57
CA ASP A 49 9.88 48.60 4.70
C ASP A 49 9.67 48.30 3.21
N THR A 50 9.15 47.10 2.88
CA THR A 50 8.98 46.64 1.50
C THR A 50 7.51 46.39 1.13
N ASP A 51 7.20 46.50 -0.16
CA ASP A 51 5.88 46.21 -0.71
C ASP A 51 5.55 44.71 -0.60
N CYS A 52 4.51 44.37 0.17
CA CYS A 52 4.15 42.97 0.42
C CYS A 52 3.68 42.22 -0.82
N CYS A 53 3.28 42.93 -1.89
CA CYS A 53 3.00 42.30 -3.18
C CYS A 53 4.25 41.71 -3.87
N LYS A 54 5.45 41.97 -3.35
CA LYS A 54 6.71 41.39 -3.82
C LYS A 54 7.23 40.27 -2.91
N TRP A 55 6.55 40.01 -1.79
CA TRP A 55 6.97 38.99 -0.85
C TRP A 55 6.79 37.60 -1.44
N GLU A 56 7.68 36.70 -1.06
CA GLU A 56 7.59 35.31 -1.47
C GLU A 56 6.26 34.71 -1.02
N GLY A 57 5.57 34.05 -1.95
CA GLY A 57 4.27 33.43 -1.71
C GLY A 57 3.07 34.39 -1.78
N ILE A 58 3.26 35.70 -1.89
CA ILE A 58 2.18 36.68 -1.98
C ILE A 58 1.88 37.04 -3.43
N ARG A 59 0.61 37.08 -3.80
CA ARG A 59 0.14 37.65 -5.08
C ARG A 59 -0.90 38.73 -4.82
N CYS A 60 -0.87 39.73 -5.68
CA CYS A 60 -1.81 40.85 -5.64
C CYS A 60 -2.48 41.06 -7.00
N SER A 61 -3.67 41.64 -6.98
CA SER A 61 -4.37 42.14 -8.16
C SER A 61 -3.72 43.42 -8.72
N SER A 62 -4.23 43.88 -9.87
CA SER A 62 -3.73 45.08 -10.57
C SER A 62 -3.81 46.36 -9.73
N ASP A 63 -4.71 46.40 -8.74
CA ASP A 63 -4.91 47.50 -7.78
C ASP A 63 -4.06 47.34 -6.50
N ARG A 64 -3.15 46.35 -6.46
CA ARG A 64 -2.26 46.03 -5.32
C ARG A 64 -2.94 45.40 -4.09
N THR A 65 -4.20 45.01 -4.18
CA THR A 65 -4.85 44.22 -3.13
C THR A 65 -4.28 42.80 -3.09
N VAL A 66 -4.00 42.24 -1.91
CA VAL A 66 -3.51 40.86 -1.74
C VAL A 66 -4.62 39.87 -2.06
N THR A 67 -4.40 39.03 -3.07
CA THR A 67 -5.39 38.06 -3.56
C THR A 67 -5.03 36.60 -3.26
N ASP A 68 -3.75 36.27 -3.16
CA ASP A 68 -3.33 34.88 -2.92
C ASP A 68 -2.12 34.81 -1.97
N VAL A 69 -2.16 33.83 -1.07
CA VAL A 69 -1.05 33.46 -0.16
C VAL A 69 -0.72 31.99 -0.37
N PHE A 70 0.43 31.71 -0.99
CA PHE A 70 0.90 30.37 -1.36
C PHE A 70 2.22 30.04 -0.66
N LEU A 71 2.12 29.34 0.46
CA LEU A 71 3.24 28.97 1.32
C LEU A 71 3.30 27.44 1.54
N ALA A 72 2.91 26.66 0.53
CA ALA A 72 2.96 25.21 0.62
C ALA A 72 4.41 24.68 0.63
N SER A 73 4.65 23.54 1.31
CA SER A 73 5.97 22.88 1.35
C SER A 73 7.11 23.80 1.81
N ARG A 74 6.87 24.57 2.88
CA ARG A 74 7.83 25.51 3.47
C ARG A 74 8.33 25.04 4.85
N SER A 75 7.89 23.88 5.33
CA SER A 75 8.21 23.36 6.66
C SER A 75 7.81 24.31 7.81
N LEU A 76 6.76 25.10 7.61
CA LEU A 76 6.27 26.05 8.62
C LEU A 76 5.73 25.29 9.85
N GLN A 77 6.04 25.77 11.05
CA GLN A 77 5.53 25.26 12.32
C GLN A 77 4.87 26.38 13.11
N GLY A 78 3.90 26.01 13.95
CA GLY A 78 3.15 26.95 14.78
C GLY A 78 1.66 26.88 14.46
N ARG A 79 0.92 27.93 14.81
CA ARG A 79 -0.52 28.00 14.59
C ARG A 79 -0.85 28.82 13.34
N ILE A 80 -1.97 28.51 12.71
CA ILE A 80 -2.53 29.40 11.68
C ILE A 80 -3.12 30.62 12.38
N SER A 81 -2.64 31.81 12.03
CA SER A 81 -3.13 33.06 12.59
C SER A 81 -4.48 33.45 12.00
N ALA A 82 -5.43 33.86 12.84
CA ALA A 82 -6.70 34.45 12.41
C ALA A 82 -6.51 35.80 11.68
N SER A 83 -5.36 36.45 11.84
CA SER A 83 -5.03 37.72 11.16
C SER A 83 -5.12 37.62 9.63
N LEU A 84 -4.89 36.43 9.06
CA LEU A 84 -5.05 36.18 7.62
C LEU A 84 -6.49 36.43 7.13
N ALA A 85 -7.50 36.33 8.00
CA ALA A 85 -8.88 36.65 7.66
C ALA A 85 -9.14 38.16 7.50
N ASN A 86 -8.25 39.02 7.97
CA ASN A 86 -8.33 40.48 7.78
C ASN A 86 -7.98 40.91 6.35
N LEU A 87 -7.43 40.00 5.53
CA LEU A 87 -7.14 40.23 4.12
C LEU A 87 -8.43 40.14 3.32
N THR A 88 -9.18 41.23 3.25
CA THR A 88 -10.52 41.29 2.64
C THR A 88 -10.53 41.05 1.12
N GLY A 89 -9.37 41.12 0.46
CA GLY A 89 -9.20 40.74 -0.95
C GLY A 89 -8.70 39.31 -1.17
N LEU A 90 -8.39 38.55 -0.10
CA LEU A 90 -7.79 37.23 -0.22
C LEU A 90 -8.78 36.23 -0.82
N LEU A 91 -8.46 35.73 -2.01
CA LEU A 91 -9.24 34.74 -2.76
C LEU A 91 -8.74 33.32 -2.52
N ARG A 92 -7.42 33.12 -2.42
CA ARG A 92 -6.82 31.78 -2.29
C ARG A 92 -5.76 31.73 -1.20
N LEU A 93 -5.93 30.80 -0.25
CA LEU A 93 -4.96 30.53 0.79
C LEU A 93 -4.49 29.07 0.66
N ASN A 94 -3.20 28.87 0.43
CA ASN A 94 -2.57 27.55 0.39
C ASN A 94 -1.40 27.48 1.38
N LEU A 95 -1.60 26.72 2.44
CA LEU A 95 -0.63 26.42 3.50
C LEU A 95 -0.30 24.91 3.56
N SER A 96 -0.52 24.16 2.49
CA SER A 96 -0.42 22.71 2.52
C SER A 96 1.01 22.17 2.64
N HIS A 97 1.16 20.91 3.08
CA HIS A 97 2.46 20.26 3.26
C HIS A 97 3.41 21.05 4.18
N ASN A 98 2.92 21.44 5.34
CA ASN A 98 3.71 22.07 6.39
C ASN A 98 3.57 21.26 7.69
N MET A 99 3.98 21.84 8.82
CA MET A 99 3.90 21.24 10.16
C MET A 99 3.06 22.15 11.08
N LEU A 100 2.04 22.83 10.53
CA LEU A 100 1.16 23.72 11.27
C LEU A 100 0.25 22.91 12.20
N SER A 101 0.01 23.43 13.40
CA SER A 101 -0.70 22.74 14.49
C SER A 101 -1.74 23.65 15.14
N GLY A 102 -2.55 23.09 16.04
CA GLY A 102 -3.69 23.78 16.65
C GLY A 102 -4.95 23.73 15.78
N GLY A 103 -5.98 24.49 16.15
CA GLY A 103 -7.25 24.53 15.42
C GLY A 103 -7.17 25.35 14.13
N LEU A 104 -8.06 25.04 13.17
CA LEU A 104 -8.30 25.89 12.00
C LEU A 104 -9.11 27.13 12.41
N PRO A 105 -8.58 28.35 12.25
CA PRO A 105 -9.35 29.57 12.55
C PRO A 105 -10.61 29.64 11.69
N MET A 106 -11.78 29.67 12.34
CA MET A 106 -13.06 29.69 11.64
C MET A 106 -13.28 31.01 10.91
N GLU A 107 -12.57 32.07 11.25
CA GLU A 107 -12.52 33.35 10.53
C GLU A 107 -12.08 33.16 9.08
N LEU A 108 -11.19 32.19 8.81
CA LEU A 108 -10.75 31.87 7.44
C LEU A 108 -11.83 31.12 6.67
N VAL A 109 -12.46 30.15 7.33
CA VAL A 109 -13.56 29.37 6.74
C VAL A 109 -14.81 30.24 6.51
N SER A 110 -14.99 31.27 7.34
CA SER A 110 -16.11 32.20 7.30
C SER A 110 -15.85 33.49 6.52
N SER A 111 -14.64 33.64 5.96
CA SER A 111 -14.23 34.83 5.22
C SER A 111 -15.20 35.19 4.09
N SER A 112 -15.40 36.49 3.88
CA SER A 112 -16.24 37.03 2.80
C SER A 112 -15.54 37.08 1.43
N SER A 113 -14.26 36.70 1.35
CA SER A 113 -13.46 36.77 0.12
C SER A 113 -12.86 35.42 -0.31
N ILE A 114 -12.49 34.56 0.64
CA ILE A 114 -11.76 33.32 0.32
C ILE A 114 -12.65 32.35 -0.46
N VAL A 115 -12.20 32.02 -1.67
CA VAL A 115 -12.81 31.05 -2.58
C VAL A 115 -12.17 29.67 -2.44
N VAL A 116 -10.85 29.63 -2.18
CA VAL A 116 -10.08 28.39 -2.03
C VAL A 116 -9.26 28.42 -0.75
N LEU A 117 -9.49 27.45 0.13
CA LEU A 117 -8.71 27.23 1.34
C LEU A 117 -8.11 25.83 1.32
N ASP A 118 -6.78 25.75 1.26
CA ASP A 118 -6.02 24.50 1.33
C ASP A 118 -5.03 24.55 2.50
N VAL A 119 -5.29 23.71 3.50
CA VAL A 119 -4.45 23.52 4.69
C VAL A 119 -4.07 22.04 4.87
N SER A 120 -4.13 21.26 3.78
CA SER A 120 -3.87 19.83 3.80
C SER A 120 -2.44 19.46 4.19
N PHE A 121 -2.22 18.23 4.67
CA PHE A 121 -0.90 17.74 5.08
C PHE A 121 -0.24 18.64 6.13
N ASN A 122 -0.90 18.77 7.28
CA ASN A 122 -0.43 19.50 8.45
C ASN A 122 -0.71 18.67 9.73
N GLN A 123 -0.59 19.28 10.90
CA GLN A 123 -0.88 18.70 12.21
C GLN A 123 -2.05 19.45 12.89
N LEU A 124 -2.96 20.03 12.11
CA LEU A 124 -4.11 20.77 12.64
C LEU A 124 -5.05 19.79 13.35
N SER A 125 -5.61 20.21 14.48
CA SER A 125 -6.38 19.35 15.38
C SER A 125 -7.58 20.07 15.99
N GLY A 126 -8.39 19.32 16.74
CA GLY A 126 -9.61 19.83 17.35
C GLY A 126 -10.83 19.69 16.42
N GLU A 127 -11.95 20.23 16.87
CA GLU A 127 -13.23 20.15 16.16
C GLU A 127 -13.44 21.38 15.25
N LEU A 128 -14.18 21.19 14.16
CA LEU A 128 -14.67 22.31 13.34
C LEU A 128 -15.80 23.02 14.09
N GLN A 129 -15.54 24.24 14.57
CA GLN A 129 -16.50 24.98 15.38
C GLN A 129 -17.73 25.41 14.59
N GLU A 130 -18.82 25.68 15.31
CA GLU A 130 -20.10 26.06 14.73
C GLU A 130 -20.04 27.46 14.11
N LEU A 131 -20.56 27.58 12.88
CA LEU A 131 -20.69 28.87 12.19
C LEU A 131 -22.11 29.42 12.34
N GLN A 132 -22.24 30.64 12.86
CA GLN A 132 -23.52 31.34 12.93
C GLN A 132 -23.96 31.85 11.54
N SER A 133 -25.28 31.91 11.35
CA SER A 133 -25.95 32.27 10.10
C SER A 133 -26.17 33.78 9.99
N SER A 134 -25.57 34.43 8.98
CA SER A 134 -26.06 35.72 8.45
C SER A 134 -25.39 36.21 7.15
N THR A 135 -24.28 35.63 6.69
CA THR A 135 -23.56 36.10 5.49
C THR A 135 -23.35 35.02 4.42
N LEU A 136 -23.48 35.43 3.15
CA LEU A 136 -23.10 34.62 1.99
C LEU A 136 -21.60 34.33 2.04
N ARG A 137 -21.23 33.05 1.89
CA ARG A 137 -19.83 32.59 1.92
C ARG A 137 -19.39 32.23 0.49
N PRO A 138 -18.31 32.84 -0.04
CA PRO A 138 -17.84 32.58 -1.41
C PRO A 138 -16.98 31.30 -1.52
N LEU A 139 -16.67 30.63 -0.40
CA LEU A 139 -15.82 29.45 -0.36
C LEU A 139 -16.37 28.35 -1.29
N GLN A 140 -15.58 28.00 -2.30
CA GLN A 140 -15.88 26.96 -3.28
C GLN A 140 -15.08 25.69 -3.00
N VAL A 141 -13.85 25.82 -2.51
CA VAL A 141 -12.96 24.68 -2.27
C VAL A 141 -12.43 24.73 -0.86
N LEU A 142 -12.66 23.65 -0.12
CA LEU A 142 -12.07 23.43 1.20
C LEU A 142 -11.30 22.11 1.22
N ASN A 143 -9.98 22.20 1.32
CA ASN A 143 -9.10 21.04 1.51
C ASN A 143 -8.46 21.08 2.91
N ILE A 144 -8.95 20.21 3.79
CA ILE A 144 -8.48 20.03 5.17
C ILE A 144 -7.92 18.62 5.39
N SER A 145 -7.62 17.91 4.30
CA SER A 145 -7.19 16.51 4.34
C SER A 145 -5.82 16.31 5.00
N SER A 146 -5.54 15.09 5.47
CA SER A 146 -4.26 14.72 6.09
C SER A 146 -3.89 15.65 7.26
N ASN A 147 -4.75 15.66 8.27
CA ASN A 147 -4.62 16.42 9.51
C ASN A 147 -5.07 15.54 10.69
N LEU A 148 -5.28 16.13 11.87
CA LEU A 148 -5.70 15.48 13.11
C LEU A 148 -7.06 16.00 13.59
N PHE A 149 -7.94 16.46 12.69
CA PHE A 149 -9.25 16.98 13.06
C PHE A 149 -10.15 15.87 13.63
N THR A 150 -10.99 16.24 14.61
CA THR A 150 -11.88 15.33 15.33
C THR A 150 -13.32 15.86 15.33
N GLY A 151 -14.24 15.10 15.94
CA GLY A 151 -15.63 15.52 16.13
C GLY A 151 -16.51 15.27 14.91
N PRO A 152 -17.81 15.59 15.01
CA PRO A 152 -18.76 15.40 13.91
C PRO A 152 -18.79 16.58 12.93
N PHE A 153 -19.23 16.33 11.70
CA PHE A 153 -19.62 17.39 10.77
C PHE A 153 -20.97 17.96 11.20
N LEU A 154 -20.96 19.11 11.89
CA LEU A 154 -22.18 19.76 12.38
C LEU A 154 -23.03 20.33 11.24
N SER A 155 -24.31 19.92 11.15
CA SER A 155 -25.22 20.33 10.08
C SER A 155 -25.37 21.84 9.92
N THR A 156 -25.27 22.60 11.03
CA THR A 156 -25.40 24.07 11.04
C THR A 156 -24.27 24.77 10.31
N THR A 157 -23.02 24.31 10.49
CA THR A 157 -21.83 24.84 9.79
C THR A 157 -21.93 24.66 8.28
N TRP A 158 -22.41 23.50 7.83
CA TRP A 158 -22.46 23.15 6.40
C TRP A 158 -23.71 23.68 5.70
N ALA A 159 -24.79 23.92 6.44
CA ALA A 159 -26.01 24.49 5.89
C ALA A 159 -25.81 25.90 5.30
N VAL A 160 -24.75 26.62 5.70
CA VAL A 160 -24.43 27.99 5.23
C VAL A 160 -23.36 28.04 4.13
N MET A 161 -22.84 26.91 3.68
CA MET A 161 -21.77 26.80 2.67
C MET A 161 -22.32 26.75 1.24
N ASN A 162 -23.11 27.75 0.86
CA ASN A 162 -23.93 27.70 -0.37
C ASN A 162 -23.12 27.71 -1.68
N SER A 163 -21.88 28.18 -1.64
CA SER A 163 -21.00 28.26 -2.83
C SER A 163 -20.09 27.04 -2.97
N LEU A 164 -20.14 26.08 -2.04
CA LEU A 164 -19.17 25.00 -1.98
C LEU A 164 -19.31 24.08 -3.21
N VAL A 165 -18.17 23.78 -3.82
CA VAL A 165 -18.02 22.89 -4.98
C VAL A 165 -17.27 21.62 -4.59
N ALA A 166 -16.22 21.75 -3.78
CA ALA A 166 -15.39 20.62 -3.39
C ALA A 166 -15.04 20.67 -1.90
N LEU A 167 -15.21 19.53 -1.23
CA LEU A 167 -14.77 19.28 0.14
C LEU A 167 -13.89 18.04 0.17
N ASN A 168 -12.62 18.23 0.55
CA ASN A 168 -11.72 17.14 0.88
C ASN A 168 -11.37 17.20 2.37
N ALA A 169 -11.89 16.25 3.13
CA ALA A 169 -11.63 16.07 4.55
C ALA A 169 -11.06 14.68 4.88
N SER A 170 -10.47 14.02 3.88
CA SER A 170 -9.88 12.69 4.01
C SER A 170 -8.69 12.67 4.98
N ASN A 171 -8.36 11.49 5.52
CA ASN A 171 -7.22 11.24 6.39
C ASN A 171 -7.20 12.16 7.62
N ASN A 172 -8.23 12.01 8.45
CA ASN A 172 -8.45 12.72 9.71
C ASN A 172 -9.05 11.76 10.75
N SER A 173 -9.61 12.27 11.85
CA SER A 173 -10.29 11.50 12.89
C SER A 173 -11.75 11.94 13.08
N PHE A 174 -12.42 12.36 12.01
CA PHE A 174 -13.82 12.77 12.06
C PHE A 174 -14.75 11.59 12.37
N ILE A 175 -15.81 11.85 13.14
CA ILE A 175 -16.80 10.85 13.58
C ILE A 175 -18.22 11.23 13.14
N GLY A 176 -19.19 10.36 13.42
CA GLY A 176 -20.61 10.63 13.15
C GLY A 176 -21.03 10.30 11.72
N HIS A 177 -22.10 10.91 11.24
CA HIS A 177 -22.71 10.60 9.94
C HIS A 177 -22.14 11.49 8.82
N ILE A 178 -22.20 11.02 7.58
CA ILE A 178 -21.86 11.82 6.40
C ILE A 178 -22.81 13.04 6.29
N PRO A 179 -22.29 14.26 6.04
CA PRO A 179 -23.09 15.48 6.00
C PRO A 179 -23.86 15.65 4.67
N ALA A 180 -25.06 15.06 4.57
CA ALA A 180 -25.92 15.21 3.37
C ALA A 180 -26.54 16.61 3.21
N ILE A 181 -26.49 17.47 4.25
CA ILE A 181 -27.06 18.82 4.20
C ILE A 181 -26.43 19.70 3.10
N LEU A 182 -25.16 19.42 2.74
CA LEU A 182 -24.47 20.08 1.64
C LEU A 182 -25.20 19.90 0.31
N CYS A 183 -25.86 18.77 0.09
CA CYS A 183 -26.62 18.53 -1.13
C CYS A 183 -27.88 19.38 -1.26
N LEU A 184 -28.37 19.94 -0.15
CA LEU A 184 -29.53 20.83 -0.14
C LEU A 184 -29.09 22.30 -0.22
N SER A 185 -28.00 22.64 0.46
CA SER A 185 -27.53 24.03 0.57
C SER A 185 -26.61 24.47 -0.57
N ALA A 186 -25.82 23.57 -1.16
CA ALA A 186 -24.80 23.89 -2.15
C ALA A 186 -25.14 23.31 -3.54
N PRO A 187 -25.81 24.07 -4.43
CA PRO A 187 -26.30 23.55 -5.72
C PRO A 187 -25.19 23.19 -6.72
N SER A 188 -23.96 23.67 -6.51
CA SER A 188 -22.80 23.39 -7.37
C SER A 188 -21.86 22.31 -6.80
N PHE A 189 -22.27 21.62 -5.73
CA PHE A 189 -21.41 20.68 -5.02
C PHE A 189 -21.12 19.43 -5.86
N ALA A 190 -19.83 19.21 -6.15
CA ALA A 190 -19.36 18.28 -7.17
C ALA A 190 -18.39 17.20 -6.64
N VAL A 191 -17.69 17.47 -5.54
CA VAL A 191 -16.67 16.55 -4.98
C VAL A 191 -16.80 16.46 -3.46
N LEU A 192 -16.98 15.24 -2.95
CA LEU A 192 -16.99 14.94 -1.52
C LEU A 192 -16.05 13.78 -1.20
N HIS A 193 -14.93 14.08 -0.54
CA HIS A 193 -13.94 13.08 -0.13
C HIS A 193 -13.76 13.07 1.39
N LEU A 194 -14.05 11.91 1.98
CA LEU A 194 -14.14 11.69 3.42
C LEU A 194 -13.34 10.46 3.87
N SER A 195 -12.52 9.88 2.99
CA SER A 195 -11.85 8.60 3.21
C SER A 195 -10.87 8.65 4.38
N TYR A 196 -10.56 7.51 5.00
CA TYR A 196 -9.64 7.42 6.15
C TYR A 196 -10.09 8.33 7.31
N ASN A 197 -11.28 8.07 7.82
CA ASN A 197 -11.86 8.72 8.99
C ASN A 197 -12.58 7.66 9.85
N GLN A 198 -13.45 8.09 10.77
CA GLN A 198 -14.25 7.23 11.64
C GLN A 198 -15.76 7.48 11.44
N PHE A 199 -16.17 7.94 10.25
CA PHE A 199 -17.60 8.11 9.92
C PHE A 199 -18.33 6.79 10.05
N SER A 200 -19.55 6.82 10.58
CA SER A 200 -20.35 5.64 10.87
C SER A 200 -21.83 5.85 10.52
N GLY A 201 -22.59 4.76 10.63
CA GLY A 201 -24.00 4.73 10.22
C GLY A 201 -24.17 4.53 8.72
N ASN A 202 -25.40 4.69 8.24
CA ASN A 202 -25.75 4.45 6.85
C ASN A 202 -25.30 5.60 5.94
N ILE A 203 -25.06 5.29 4.67
CA ILE A 203 -24.93 6.32 3.63
C ILE A 203 -26.29 7.06 3.54
N PRO A 204 -26.31 8.38 3.77
CA PRO A 204 -27.57 9.12 3.86
C PRO A 204 -28.25 9.26 2.48
N PRO A 205 -29.56 8.96 2.36
CA PRO A 205 -30.30 9.12 1.10
C PRO A 205 -30.25 10.53 0.51
N GLY A 206 -30.11 11.55 1.36
CA GLY A 206 -29.98 12.95 0.94
C GLY A 206 -28.79 13.25 0.01
N LEU A 207 -27.79 12.36 -0.05
CA LEU A 207 -26.72 12.48 -1.05
C LEU A 207 -27.24 12.41 -2.49
N GLY A 208 -28.35 11.71 -2.73
CA GLY A 208 -29.02 11.65 -4.03
C GLY A 208 -29.55 13.00 -4.54
N SER A 209 -29.59 14.03 -3.69
CA SER A 209 -29.99 15.39 -4.07
C SER A 209 -28.84 16.24 -4.63
N CYS A 210 -27.57 15.79 -4.50
CA CYS A 210 -26.42 16.49 -5.05
C CYS A 210 -26.33 16.33 -6.59
N SER A 211 -27.17 17.01 -7.36
CA SER A 211 -27.29 16.81 -8.81
C SER A 211 -26.00 17.06 -9.61
N MET A 212 -25.06 17.83 -9.06
CA MET A 212 -23.75 18.14 -9.66
C MET A 212 -22.61 17.21 -9.21
N LEU A 213 -22.89 16.22 -8.34
CA LEU A 213 -21.86 15.33 -7.80
C LEU A 213 -21.23 14.47 -8.90
N THR A 214 -19.91 14.58 -9.02
CA THR A 214 -19.10 13.79 -9.97
C THR A 214 -18.24 12.77 -9.24
N SER A 215 -17.76 13.10 -8.04
CA SER A 215 -16.88 12.23 -7.25
C SER A 215 -17.33 12.15 -5.80
N LEU A 216 -17.54 10.91 -5.34
CA LEU A 216 -17.92 10.57 -3.98
C LEU A 216 -17.00 9.47 -3.46
N ASP A 217 -16.17 9.82 -2.48
CA ASP A 217 -15.24 8.89 -1.83
C ASP A 217 -15.39 8.96 -0.32
N ALA A 218 -15.67 7.82 0.31
CA ALA A 218 -15.65 7.68 1.77
C ALA A 218 -15.07 6.32 2.20
N GLY A 219 -14.05 5.82 1.49
CA GLY A 219 -13.35 4.58 1.84
C GLY A 219 -12.69 4.62 3.22
N HIS A 220 -12.38 3.45 3.81
CA HIS A 220 -11.71 3.34 5.11
C HIS A 220 -12.43 4.10 6.23
N ASN A 221 -13.70 3.76 6.43
CA ASN A 221 -14.57 4.30 7.48
C ASN A 221 -15.37 3.15 8.14
N ASN A 222 -16.31 3.49 9.01
CA ASN A 222 -17.20 2.55 9.70
C ASN A 222 -18.64 2.61 9.13
N LEU A 223 -18.80 2.93 7.84
CA LEU A 223 -20.12 3.04 7.20
C LEU A 223 -20.76 1.66 7.08
N CYS A 224 -22.08 1.58 7.28
CA CYS A 224 -22.82 0.33 7.26
C CYS A 224 -24.14 0.45 6.47
N GLY A 225 -24.93 -0.62 6.44
CA GLY A 225 -26.18 -0.67 5.69
C GLY A 225 -25.96 -0.83 4.18
N THR A 226 -26.96 -0.48 3.37
CA THR A 226 -26.92 -0.63 1.91
C THR A 226 -26.63 0.69 1.19
N LEU A 227 -26.23 0.61 -0.09
CA LEU A 227 -26.28 1.77 -0.97
C LEU A 227 -27.75 2.23 -1.11
N PRO A 228 -28.11 3.47 -0.74
CA PRO A 228 -29.48 3.95 -0.83
C PRO A 228 -29.92 4.16 -2.28
N ASN A 229 -31.19 3.92 -2.59
CA ASN A 229 -31.70 3.97 -3.96
C ASN A 229 -31.56 5.37 -4.58
N GLU A 230 -31.65 6.40 -3.76
CA GLU A 230 -31.52 7.80 -4.13
C GLU A 230 -30.12 8.12 -4.67
N LEU A 231 -29.08 7.39 -4.23
CA LEU A 231 -27.72 7.55 -4.74
C LEU A 231 -27.65 7.30 -6.25
N PHE A 232 -28.49 6.41 -6.77
CA PHE A 232 -28.54 6.07 -8.19
C PHE A 232 -29.22 7.14 -9.07
N ASN A 233 -29.66 8.27 -8.48
CA ASN A 233 -30.14 9.44 -9.23
C ASN A 233 -28.98 10.38 -9.65
N LEU A 234 -27.76 10.14 -9.18
CA LEU A 234 -26.59 10.97 -9.43
C LEU A 234 -26.01 10.71 -10.84
N ASN A 235 -26.69 11.22 -11.86
CA ASN A 235 -26.36 10.91 -13.25
C ASN A 235 -24.99 11.42 -13.70
N LEU A 236 -24.41 12.42 -13.03
CA LEU A 236 -23.06 12.95 -13.34
C LEU A 236 -21.93 12.22 -12.61
N LEU A 237 -22.28 11.29 -11.71
CA LEU A 237 -21.29 10.58 -10.91
C LEU A 237 -20.42 9.70 -11.81
N ASP A 238 -19.12 9.97 -11.79
CA ASP A 238 -18.12 9.21 -12.53
C ASP A 238 -17.13 8.45 -11.61
N HIS A 239 -17.03 8.84 -10.33
CA HIS A 239 -16.23 8.13 -9.33
C HIS A 239 -17.06 7.85 -8.08
N LEU A 240 -17.24 6.57 -7.77
CA LEU A 240 -17.88 6.10 -6.54
C LEU A 240 -16.94 5.14 -5.81
N SER A 241 -16.44 5.55 -4.64
CA SER A 241 -15.46 4.78 -3.86
C SER A 241 -15.86 4.67 -2.39
N PHE A 242 -16.12 3.46 -1.91
CA PHE A 242 -16.35 3.14 -0.51
C PHE A 242 -15.57 1.91 -0.02
N PRO A 243 -14.29 1.71 -0.40
CA PRO A 243 -13.56 0.53 0.00
C PRO A 243 -13.40 0.45 1.53
N ASN A 244 -13.24 -0.75 2.08
CA ASN A 244 -12.94 -0.98 3.50
C ASN A 244 -13.95 -0.29 4.45
N ASN A 245 -15.22 -0.66 4.31
CA ASN A 245 -16.34 -0.27 5.16
C ASN A 245 -17.14 -1.54 5.56
N GLN A 246 -18.34 -1.35 6.12
CA GLN A 246 -19.26 -2.43 6.52
C GLN A 246 -20.53 -2.44 5.66
N LEU A 247 -20.45 -1.99 4.41
CA LEU A 247 -21.60 -1.92 3.51
C LEU A 247 -22.07 -3.33 3.11
N ALA A 248 -23.38 -3.50 2.98
CA ALA A 248 -24.04 -4.74 2.61
C ALA A 248 -25.07 -4.52 1.49
N GLY A 249 -25.75 -5.58 1.08
CA GLY A 249 -26.72 -5.56 -0.02
C GLY A 249 -26.11 -5.95 -1.37
N SER A 250 -26.87 -5.74 -2.46
CA SER A 250 -26.49 -6.14 -3.82
C SER A 250 -26.30 -4.94 -4.75
N LEU A 251 -25.68 -5.17 -5.91
CA LEU A 251 -25.38 -4.13 -6.91
C LEU A 251 -26.48 -3.92 -7.96
N ALA A 252 -27.71 -4.36 -7.71
CA ALA A 252 -28.76 -4.46 -8.75
C ALA A 252 -29.05 -3.15 -9.51
N SER A 253 -28.90 -1.98 -8.87
CA SER A 253 -29.20 -0.67 -9.48
C SER A 253 -27.98 0.11 -9.96
N ILE A 254 -26.78 -0.49 -9.93
CA ILE A 254 -25.54 0.24 -10.24
C ILE A 254 -25.50 0.77 -11.68
N SER A 255 -26.19 0.10 -12.61
CA SER A 255 -26.19 0.46 -14.03
C SER A 255 -26.86 1.80 -14.34
N LYS A 256 -27.66 2.34 -13.41
CA LYS A 256 -28.25 3.69 -13.54
C LYS A 256 -27.20 4.79 -13.57
N LEU A 257 -26.04 4.58 -12.94
CA LEU A 257 -24.93 5.52 -12.91
C LEU A 257 -24.08 5.39 -14.18
N THR A 258 -24.68 5.66 -15.33
CA THR A 258 -24.09 5.41 -16.67
C THR A 258 -22.80 6.18 -16.97
N ASN A 259 -22.49 7.22 -16.19
CA ASN A 259 -21.25 7.98 -16.30
C ASN A 259 -20.08 7.42 -15.47
N LEU A 260 -20.28 6.35 -14.71
CA LEU A 260 -19.22 5.72 -13.90
C LEU A 260 -18.00 5.34 -14.75
N VAL A 261 -16.86 5.82 -14.27
CA VAL A 261 -15.52 5.49 -14.74
C VAL A 261 -14.82 4.62 -13.71
N ASN A 262 -14.93 4.95 -12.42
CA ASN A 262 -14.38 4.16 -11.32
C ASN A 262 -15.49 3.74 -10.34
N LEU A 263 -15.61 2.43 -10.13
CA LEU A 263 -16.41 1.84 -9.08
C LEU A 263 -15.52 1.01 -8.16
N ASP A 264 -15.32 1.49 -6.93
CA ASP A 264 -14.58 0.80 -5.88
C ASP A 264 -15.44 0.57 -4.65
N LEU A 265 -15.79 -0.69 -4.41
CA LEU A 265 -16.53 -1.13 -3.24
C LEU A 265 -15.80 -2.28 -2.53
N GLY A 266 -14.48 -2.41 -2.72
CA GLY A 266 -13.67 -3.48 -2.15
C GLY A 266 -13.68 -3.52 -0.62
N GLY A 267 -13.49 -4.68 0.01
CA GLY A 267 -13.40 -4.78 1.47
C GLY A 267 -14.70 -4.41 2.21
N ASN A 268 -15.85 -4.84 1.69
CA ASN A 268 -17.16 -4.64 2.31
C ASN A 268 -17.85 -6.00 2.59
N SER A 269 -19.12 -5.97 2.97
CA SER A 269 -19.99 -7.14 3.16
C SER A 269 -21.05 -7.27 2.05
N LEU A 270 -20.75 -6.81 0.82
CA LEU A 270 -21.66 -6.91 -0.32
C LEU A 270 -21.90 -8.37 -0.71
N SER A 271 -23.07 -8.64 -1.26
CA SER A 271 -23.53 -9.99 -1.61
C SER A 271 -24.34 -10.00 -2.91
N GLY A 272 -24.74 -11.19 -3.36
CA GLY A 272 -25.38 -11.38 -4.66
C GLY A 272 -24.37 -11.37 -5.82
N SER A 273 -24.87 -11.29 -7.05
CA SER A 273 -24.06 -11.30 -8.27
C SER A 273 -23.83 -9.92 -8.86
N ILE A 274 -22.83 -9.83 -9.74
CA ILE A 274 -22.72 -8.70 -10.66
C ILE A 274 -23.91 -8.80 -11.63
N PRO A 275 -24.77 -7.76 -11.75
CA PRO A 275 -25.95 -7.83 -12.61
C PRO A 275 -25.58 -7.76 -14.09
N ASP A 276 -26.40 -8.37 -14.97
CA ASP A 276 -26.22 -8.28 -16.43
C ASP A 276 -26.23 -6.83 -16.95
N SER A 277 -26.93 -5.93 -16.25
CA SER A 277 -26.96 -4.52 -16.59
C SER A 277 -25.62 -3.80 -16.40
N ILE A 278 -24.59 -4.44 -15.80
CA ILE A 278 -23.23 -3.87 -15.72
C ILE A 278 -22.70 -3.45 -17.09
N GLY A 279 -23.10 -4.18 -18.16
CA GLY A 279 -22.72 -3.88 -19.53
C GLY A 279 -23.25 -2.55 -20.07
N GLU A 280 -24.14 -1.85 -19.35
CA GLU A 280 -24.60 -0.49 -19.68
C GLU A 280 -23.57 0.59 -19.29
N LEU A 281 -22.64 0.29 -18.37
CA LEU A 281 -21.61 1.22 -17.90
C LEU A 281 -20.45 1.34 -18.89
N LYS A 282 -20.70 1.92 -20.07
CA LYS A 282 -19.74 1.99 -21.18
C LYS A 282 -18.47 2.79 -20.87
N ARG A 283 -18.52 3.67 -19.87
CA ARG A 283 -17.39 4.51 -19.44
C ARG A 283 -16.53 3.84 -18.36
N LEU A 284 -16.95 2.68 -17.85
CA LEU A 284 -16.27 2.02 -16.75
C LEU A 284 -14.86 1.59 -17.15
N GLU A 285 -13.87 2.09 -16.41
CA GLU A 285 -12.45 1.78 -16.55
C GLU A 285 -11.98 0.90 -15.40
N GLU A 286 -12.48 1.13 -14.18
CA GLU A 286 -12.05 0.41 -12.99
C GLU A 286 -13.25 -0.20 -12.24
N LEU A 287 -13.17 -1.52 -12.03
CA LEU A 287 -14.13 -2.27 -11.24
C LEU A 287 -13.41 -3.02 -10.11
N HIS A 288 -13.53 -2.50 -8.89
CA HIS A 288 -12.99 -3.12 -7.68
C HIS A 288 -14.13 -3.58 -6.77
N LEU A 289 -14.30 -4.89 -6.68
CA LEU A 289 -15.30 -5.55 -5.82
C LEU A 289 -14.64 -6.58 -4.90
N ASP A 290 -13.33 -6.49 -4.72
CA ASP A 290 -12.56 -7.47 -3.97
C ASP A 290 -12.95 -7.55 -2.49
N CYS A 291 -12.61 -8.65 -1.83
CA CYS A 291 -12.82 -8.86 -0.40
C CYS A 291 -14.27 -8.57 0.04
N ASN A 292 -15.24 -9.14 -0.68
CA ASN A 292 -16.67 -9.07 -0.37
C ASN A 292 -17.26 -10.49 -0.23
N ASN A 293 -18.57 -10.61 -0.06
CA ASN A 293 -19.31 -11.87 -0.03
C ASN A 293 -20.13 -12.09 -1.33
N MET A 294 -19.65 -11.56 -2.46
CA MET A 294 -20.34 -11.66 -3.75
C MET A 294 -20.20 -13.07 -4.35
N SER A 295 -21.19 -13.49 -5.13
CA SER A 295 -21.27 -14.83 -5.72
C SER A 295 -21.92 -14.82 -7.10
N GLY A 296 -22.15 -16.01 -7.68
CA GLY A 296 -22.70 -16.15 -9.03
C GLY A 296 -21.64 -16.04 -10.12
N GLN A 297 -22.08 -16.10 -11.37
CA GLN A 297 -21.21 -16.09 -12.55
C GLN A 297 -20.90 -14.65 -12.99
N LEU A 298 -19.77 -14.46 -13.69
CA LEU A 298 -19.54 -13.19 -14.37
C LEU A 298 -20.52 -13.08 -15.56
N PRO A 299 -21.27 -11.98 -15.67
CA PRO A 299 -22.22 -11.81 -16.75
C PRO A 299 -21.50 -11.60 -18.08
N SER A 300 -22.01 -12.19 -19.16
CA SER A 300 -21.40 -12.06 -20.49
C SER A 300 -21.36 -10.62 -20.99
N THR A 301 -22.33 -9.81 -20.54
CA THR A 301 -22.43 -8.37 -20.81
C THR A 301 -21.29 -7.55 -20.20
N LEU A 302 -20.49 -8.08 -19.27
CA LEU A 302 -19.26 -7.43 -18.79
C LEU A 302 -18.30 -7.13 -19.94
N SER A 303 -18.30 -7.99 -20.98
CA SER A 303 -17.53 -7.77 -22.21
C SER A 303 -17.95 -6.53 -23.01
N ASN A 304 -19.09 -5.92 -22.66
CA ASN A 304 -19.57 -4.68 -23.28
C ASN A 304 -18.98 -3.41 -22.65
N CYS A 305 -18.27 -3.52 -21.52
CA CYS A 305 -17.54 -2.42 -20.88
C CYS A 305 -16.13 -2.31 -21.48
N THR A 306 -16.05 -1.88 -22.73
CA THR A 306 -14.81 -1.93 -23.55
C THR A 306 -13.69 -1.01 -23.06
N ASN A 307 -13.98 -0.10 -22.13
CA ASN A 307 -12.99 0.79 -21.51
C ASN A 307 -12.33 0.19 -20.26
N LEU A 308 -12.73 -1.01 -19.81
CA LEU A 308 -12.16 -1.63 -18.62
C LEU A 308 -10.64 -1.79 -18.73
N ILE A 309 -9.95 -1.27 -17.71
CA ILE A 309 -8.52 -1.30 -17.47
C ILE A 309 -8.21 -2.26 -16.33
N ILE A 310 -9.01 -2.22 -15.26
CA ILE A 310 -8.82 -3.05 -14.05
C ILE A 310 -10.12 -3.76 -13.70
N ILE A 311 -10.01 -5.07 -13.51
CA ILE A 311 -11.05 -5.90 -12.89
C ILE A 311 -10.40 -6.59 -11.69
N ASP A 312 -10.74 -6.14 -10.48
CA ASP A 312 -10.31 -6.77 -9.22
C ASP A 312 -11.52 -7.34 -8.48
N LEU A 313 -11.61 -8.67 -8.49
CA LEU A 313 -12.69 -9.45 -7.87
C LEU A 313 -12.14 -10.42 -6.82
N LYS A 314 -10.89 -10.23 -6.37
CA LYS A 314 -10.24 -11.20 -5.47
C LYS A 314 -11.02 -11.42 -4.19
N ASN A 315 -10.88 -12.58 -3.59
CA ASN A 315 -11.41 -12.93 -2.28
C ASN A 315 -12.94 -12.74 -2.18
N ASN A 316 -13.67 -13.43 -3.07
CA ASN A 316 -15.13 -13.48 -3.12
C ASN A 316 -15.58 -14.96 -3.29
N SER A 317 -16.86 -15.17 -3.58
CA SER A 317 -17.45 -16.48 -3.88
C SER A 317 -17.96 -16.58 -5.33
N PHE A 318 -17.39 -15.83 -6.28
CA PHE A 318 -17.77 -15.92 -7.70
C PHE A 318 -17.47 -17.31 -8.27
N SER A 319 -18.32 -17.79 -9.18
CA SER A 319 -18.26 -19.15 -9.72
C SER A 319 -18.57 -19.22 -11.21
N GLY A 320 -18.64 -20.43 -11.77
CA GLY A 320 -18.88 -20.66 -13.20
C GLY A 320 -17.62 -20.55 -14.05
N GLU A 321 -17.80 -20.58 -15.37
CA GLU A 321 -16.71 -20.59 -16.34
C GLU A 321 -16.43 -19.19 -16.89
N LEU A 322 -15.14 -18.85 -17.00
CA LEU A 322 -14.73 -17.57 -17.59
C LEU A 322 -15.04 -17.48 -19.09
N ALA A 323 -15.25 -18.61 -19.78
CA ALA A 323 -15.64 -18.65 -21.19
C ALA A 323 -16.96 -17.90 -21.47
N ASN A 324 -17.78 -17.64 -20.45
CA ASN A 324 -18.99 -16.83 -20.58
C ASN A 324 -18.69 -15.35 -20.95
N VAL A 325 -17.49 -14.85 -20.62
CA VAL A 325 -17.07 -13.48 -20.93
C VAL A 325 -16.15 -13.49 -22.14
N ASN A 326 -16.50 -12.73 -23.18
CA ASN A 326 -15.63 -12.55 -24.33
C ASN A 326 -14.58 -11.45 -24.06
N PHE A 327 -13.46 -11.84 -23.45
CA PHE A 327 -12.35 -10.93 -23.14
C PHE A 327 -11.70 -10.29 -24.37
N SER A 328 -11.91 -10.82 -25.59
CA SER A 328 -11.43 -10.18 -26.82
C SER A 328 -12.00 -8.78 -27.05
N ASN A 329 -13.11 -8.41 -26.40
CA ASN A 329 -13.66 -7.06 -26.44
C ASN A 329 -12.98 -6.08 -25.46
N LEU A 330 -12.21 -6.58 -24.48
CA LEU A 330 -11.60 -5.81 -23.39
C LEU A 330 -10.13 -5.46 -23.70
N GLN A 331 -9.90 -4.82 -24.84
CA GLN A 331 -8.55 -4.54 -25.35
C GLN A 331 -7.72 -3.60 -24.47
N ASN A 332 -8.37 -2.81 -23.61
CA ASN A 332 -7.72 -1.90 -22.66
C ASN A 332 -7.32 -2.56 -21.34
N LEU A 333 -7.73 -3.82 -21.11
CA LEU A 333 -7.56 -4.49 -19.83
C LEU A 333 -6.08 -4.70 -19.52
N LYS A 334 -5.64 -4.17 -18.37
CA LYS A 334 -4.27 -4.26 -17.85
C LYS A 334 -4.14 -5.23 -16.69
N ILE A 335 -5.17 -5.33 -15.84
CA ILE A 335 -5.16 -6.14 -14.64
C ILE A 335 -6.45 -6.95 -14.56
N LEU A 336 -6.31 -8.27 -14.43
CA LEU A 336 -7.40 -9.18 -14.08
C LEU A 336 -6.99 -9.98 -12.84
N ASP A 337 -7.57 -9.63 -11.69
CA ASP A 337 -7.34 -10.33 -10.42
C ASP A 337 -8.62 -11.05 -9.95
N LEU A 338 -8.57 -12.38 -10.01
CA LEU A 338 -9.66 -13.29 -9.61
C LEU A 338 -9.22 -14.20 -8.46
N LEU A 339 -8.15 -13.86 -7.74
CA LEU A 339 -7.60 -14.66 -6.65
C LEU A 339 -8.68 -15.08 -5.65
N ARG A 340 -8.66 -16.34 -5.19
CA ARG A 340 -9.55 -16.84 -4.12
C ARG A 340 -11.03 -16.62 -4.46
N ASN A 341 -11.48 -17.35 -5.49
CA ASN A 341 -12.87 -17.47 -5.88
C ASN A 341 -13.18 -18.97 -6.15
N ASN A 342 -14.32 -19.24 -6.75
CA ASN A 342 -14.83 -20.57 -7.07
C ASN A 342 -15.01 -20.78 -8.60
N PHE A 343 -14.24 -20.07 -9.43
CA PHE A 343 -14.28 -20.22 -10.89
C PHE A 343 -13.80 -21.61 -11.32
N SER A 344 -14.44 -22.19 -12.32
CA SER A 344 -14.16 -23.54 -12.85
C SER A 344 -13.95 -23.52 -14.37
N GLY A 345 -13.72 -24.70 -14.95
CA GLY A 345 -13.48 -24.86 -16.39
C GLY A 345 -12.01 -24.63 -16.77
N THR A 346 -11.77 -24.39 -18.06
CA THR A 346 -10.45 -24.05 -18.59
C THR A 346 -10.25 -22.53 -18.65
N ILE A 347 -9.00 -22.08 -18.79
CA ILE A 347 -8.69 -20.67 -19.04
C ILE A 347 -9.07 -20.36 -20.51
N PRO A 348 -10.05 -19.49 -20.78
CA PRO A 348 -10.55 -19.26 -22.13
C PRO A 348 -9.53 -18.50 -22.99
N GLU A 349 -9.45 -18.87 -24.27
CA GLU A 349 -8.51 -18.26 -25.22
C GLU A 349 -8.77 -16.78 -25.48
N SER A 350 -10.00 -16.31 -25.28
CA SER A 350 -10.37 -14.90 -25.40
C SER A 350 -9.56 -13.98 -24.47
N ILE A 351 -9.06 -14.48 -23.33
CA ILE A 351 -8.18 -13.71 -22.42
C ILE A 351 -6.88 -13.34 -23.12
N TYR A 352 -6.36 -14.20 -23.99
CA TYR A 352 -5.09 -14.00 -24.67
C TYR A 352 -5.14 -12.92 -25.76
N SER A 353 -6.34 -12.45 -26.10
CA SER A 353 -6.56 -11.29 -26.97
C SER A 353 -6.34 -9.94 -26.28
N CYS A 354 -6.22 -9.91 -24.94
CA CYS A 354 -6.01 -8.69 -24.17
C CYS A 354 -4.54 -8.24 -24.22
N ASN A 355 -4.10 -7.64 -25.34
CA ASN A 355 -2.69 -7.33 -25.59
C ASN A 355 -2.05 -6.38 -24.56
N ASN A 356 -2.85 -5.56 -23.87
CA ASN A 356 -2.42 -4.65 -22.82
C ASN A 356 -2.34 -5.29 -21.43
N LEU A 357 -2.68 -6.58 -21.29
CA LEU A 357 -2.72 -7.25 -20.00
C LEU A 357 -1.31 -7.39 -19.44
N THR A 358 -1.08 -6.72 -18.31
CA THR A 358 0.20 -6.72 -17.58
C THR A 358 0.22 -7.73 -16.44
N ALA A 359 -0.94 -7.94 -15.80
CA ALA A 359 -1.08 -8.87 -14.69
C ALA A 359 -2.33 -9.74 -14.82
N LEU A 360 -2.12 -11.06 -14.72
CA LEU A 360 -3.16 -12.08 -14.71
C LEU A 360 -3.03 -12.94 -13.46
N ARG A 361 -4.00 -12.84 -12.55
CA ARG A 361 -4.06 -13.66 -11.34
C ARG A 361 -5.34 -14.48 -11.29
N LEU A 362 -5.19 -15.79 -11.45
CA LEU A 362 -6.27 -16.78 -11.42
C LEU A 362 -6.14 -17.75 -10.23
N SER A 363 -5.28 -17.42 -9.27
CA SER A 363 -4.88 -18.33 -8.20
C SER A 363 -6.02 -18.67 -7.23
N THR A 364 -5.98 -19.85 -6.62
CA THR A 364 -6.98 -20.34 -5.66
C THR A 364 -8.38 -20.29 -6.26
N ASN A 365 -8.56 -21.04 -7.35
CA ASN A 365 -9.82 -21.30 -8.03
C ASN A 365 -9.89 -22.81 -8.34
N LYS A 366 -10.75 -23.22 -9.28
CA LYS A 366 -10.93 -24.60 -9.72
C LYS A 366 -10.64 -24.76 -11.22
N PHE A 367 -9.73 -23.95 -11.77
CA PHE A 367 -9.34 -24.08 -13.18
C PHE A 367 -8.62 -25.40 -13.40
N HIS A 368 -8.89 -26.07 -14.52
CA HIS A 368 -8.27 -27.34 -14.87
C HIS A 368 -7.82 -27.37 -16.33
N GLY A 369 -7.18 -28.47 -16.74
CA GLY A 369 -6.67 -28.66 -18.10
C GLY A 369 -5.22 -28.17 -18.26
N GLN A 370 -4.81 -28.00 -19.51
CA GLN A 370 -3.45 -27.57 -19.86
C GLN A 370 -3.44 -26.09 -20.27
N LEU A 371 -2.28 -25.46 -20.14
CA LEU A 371 -2.07 -24.09 -20.61
C LEU A 371 -2.03 -24.06 -22.15
N SER A 372 -2.70 -23.10 -22.77
CA SER A 372 -2.66 -22.91 -24.23
C SER A 372 -1.40 -22.14 -24.64
N GLU A 373 -0.83 -22.48 -25.79
CA GLU A 373 0.32 -21.78 -26.37
C GLU A 373 0.04 -20.30 -26.68
N GLN A 374 -1.23 -19.96 -26.88
CA GLN A 374 -1.68 -18.60 -27.16
C GLN A 374 -1.43 -17.63 -26.00
N ILE A 375 -1.15 -18.09 -24.78
CA ILE A 375 -0.85 -17.19 -23.66
C ILE A 375 0.31 -16.23 -23.96
N CYS A 376 1.29 -16.65 -24.77
CA CYS A 376 2.40 -15.80 -25.15
C CYS A 376 2.07 -14.78 -26.25
N SER A 377 0.81 -14.69 -26.67
CA SER A 377 0.26 -13.52 -27.38
C SER A 377 0.15 -12.30 -26.48
N LEU A 378 0.06 -12.48 -25.15
CA LEU A 378 0.05 -11.40 -24.16
C LEU A 378 1.43 -10.76 -24.00
N LYS A 379 1.83 -9.90 -24.94
CA LYS A 379 3.18 -9.31 -24.99
C LYS A 379 3.50 -8.40 -23.81
N SER A 380 2.49 -7.81 -23.18
CA SER A 380 2.64 -6.92 -22.03
C SER A 380 2.72 -7.66 -20.69
N LEU A 381 2.45 -8.97 -20.67
CA LEU A 381 2.29 -9.74 -19.44
C LEU A 381 3.62 -9.86 -18.70
N ASN A 382 3.67 -9.32 -17.48
CA ASN A 382 4.82 -9.42 -16.59
C ASN A 382 4.52 -10.18 -15.28
N PHE A 383 3.26 -10.26 -14.87
CA PHE A 383 2.82 -10.95 -13.67
C PHE A 383 1.81 -12.05 -14.01
N LEU A 384 2.18 -13.31 -13.77
CA LEU A 384 1.29 -14.46 -13.94
C LEU A 384 1.22 -15.30 -12.66
N SER A 385 0.02 -15.49 -12.13
CA SER A 385 -0.21 -16.31 -10.95
C SER A 385 -1.38 -17.27 -11.12
N LEU A 386 -1.06 -18.57 -11.18
CA LEU A 386 -1.99 -19.68 -11.37
C LEU A 386 -2.04 -20.62 -10.16
N VAL A 387 -1.45 -20.21 -9.04
CA VAL A 387 -1.27 -21.02 -7.82
C VAL A 387 -2.58 -21.65 -7.35
N ASN A 388 -2.54 -22.92 -6.91
CA ASN A 388 -3.69 -23.59 -6.28
C ASN A 388 -4.91 -23.68 -7.22
N ASN A 389 -4.72 -24.41 -8.31
CA ASN A 389 -5.74 -24.82 -9.27
C ASN A 389 -5.50 -26.32 -9.58
N SER A 390 -6.11 -26.84 -10.64
CA SER A 390 -5.99 -28.23 -11.09
C SER A 390 -5.35 -28.33 -12.49
N LEU A 391 -4.37 -27.46 -12.80
CA LEU A 391 -3.66 -27.48 -14.08
C LEU A 391 -2.73 -28.69 -14.17
N THR A 392 -2.54 -29.22 -15.37
CA THR A 392 -1.71 -30.40 -15.65
C THR A 392 -0.67 -30.11 -16.73
N ASN A 393 0.28 -31.02 -16.89
CA ASN A 393 1.36 -30.99 -17.89
C ASN A 393 2.34 -29.83 -17.69
N ILE A 394 3.09 -29.89 -16.60
CA ILE A 394 4.13 -28.92 -16.22
C ILE A 394 5.19 -28.73 -17.31
N THR A 395 5.60 -29.81 -17.98
CA THR A 395 6.59 -29.76 -19.04
C THR A 395 6.09 -28.88 -20.19
N SER A 396 4.87 -29.12 -20.66
CA SER A 396 4.25 -28.28 -21.69
C SER A 396 4.08 -26.83 -21.22
N ALA A 397 3.61 -26.62 -19.99
CA ALA A 397 3.40 -25.29 -19.43
C ALA A 397 4.69 -24.45 -19.43
N LEU A 398 5.83 -25.01 -18.99
CA LEU A 398 7.11 -24.30 -19.02
C LEU A 398 7.65 -24.09 -20.45
N GLN A 399 7.44 -25.05 -21.35
CA GLN A 399 7.82 -24.91 -22.76
C GLN A 399 7.03 -23.81 -23.48
N ILE A 400 5.77 -23.61 -23.11
CA ILE A 400 4.95 -22.50 -23.59
C ILE A 400 5.45 -21.19 -22.98
N LEU A 401 5.49 -21.12 -21.64
CA LEU A 401 5.77 -19.90 -20.90
C LEU A 401 7.17 -19.33 -21.11
N LYS A 402 8.15 -20.15 -21.50
CA LYS A 402 9.48 -19.64 -21.87
C LYS A 402 9.42 -18.63 -23.03
N SER A 403 8.38 -18.67 -23.86
CA SER A 403 8.20 -17.72 -24.97
C SER A 403 7.65 -16.37 -24.51
N CYS A 404 7.15 -16.28 -23.27
CA CYS A 404 6.58 -15.09 -22.67
C CYS A 404 7.68 -14.26 -21.97
N ARG A 405 8.58 -13.65 -22.76
CA ARG A 405 9.84 -13.04 -22.29
C ARG A 405 9.71 -11.86 -21.33
N ASN A 406 8.53 -11.22 -21.26
CA ASN A 406 8.31 -10.06 -20.40
C ASN A 406 7.94 -10.43 -18.96
N LEU A 407 7.78 -11.73 -18.65
CA LEU A 407 7.47 -12.21 -17.31
C LEU A 407 8.56 -11.86 -16.30
N THR A 408 8.18 -11.13 -15.26
CA THR A 408 9.00 -10.83 -14.07
C THR A 408 8.59 -11.68 -12.89
N THR A 409 7.31 -12.07 -12.81
CA THR A 409 6.76 -12.89 -11.72
C THR A 409 5.93 -14.05 -12.28
N LEU A 410 6.34 -15.28 -11.94
CA LEU A 410 5.65 -16.50 -12.35
C LEU A 410 5.39 -17.39 -11.13
N LEU A 411 4.12 -17.53 -10.76
CA LEU A 411 3.67 -18.32 -9.60
C LEU A 411 2.70 -19.41 -10.07
N ILE A 412 3.14 -20.66 -10.11
CA ILE A 412 2.38 -21.78 -10.68
C ILE A 412 2.27 -23.01 -9.76
N GLY A 413 2.71 -22.86 -8.50
CA GLY A 413 2.64 -23.90 -7.47
C GLY A 413 1.23 -24.43 -7.17
N LYS A 414 1.13 -25.54 -6.43
CA LYS A 414 -0.15 -26.23 -6.12
C LYS A 414 -1.02 -26.49 -7.36
N ASN A 415 -0.38 -26.96 -8.42
CA ASN A 415 -0.98 -27.53 -9.63
C ASN A 415 -0.22 -28.84 -9.89
N PHE A 416 -0.19 -29.35 -11.12
CA PHE A 416 0.79 -30.34 -11.62
C PHE A 416 1.06 -31.50 -10.64
N MET A 417 0.01 -31.95 -9.95
CA MET A 417 0.18 -32.76 -8.74
C MET A 417 0.83 -34.08 -9.10
N HIS A 418 1.93 -34.40 -8.43
CA HIS A 418 2.71 -35.64 -8.62
C HIS A 418 3.42 -35.78 -9.98
N GLU A 419 3.47 -34.74 -10.80
CA GLU A 419 4.22 -34.77 -12.05
C GLU A 419 5.75 -34.78 -11.82
N ALA A 420 6.51 -35.11 -12.86
CA ALA A 420 7.97 -35.05 -12.82
C ALA A 420 8.45 -33.61 -13.02
N MET A 421 9.45 -33.18 -12.25
CA MET A 421 10.14 -31.91 -12.46
C MET A 421 10.84 -31.92 -13.84
N PRO A 422 10.50 -31.00 -14.77
CA PRO A 422 11.06 -31.00 -16.11
C PRO A 422 12.58 -30.84 -16.12
N GLN A 423 13.27 -31.72 -16.83
CA GLN A 423 14.74 -31.73 -16.97
C GLN A 423 15.21 -31.21 -18.34
N ASP A 424 14.30 -30.62 -19.14
CA ASP A 424 14.63 -30.14 -20.48
C ASP A 424 15.41 -28.82 -20.42
N ASP A 425 16.68 -28.85 -20.80
CA ASP A 425 17.53 -27.67 -20.82
C ASP A 425 17.08 -26.60 -21.83
N ARG A 426 16.14 -26.87 -22.72
CA ARG A 426 15.57 -25.88 -23.65
C ARG A 426 14.56 -24.92 -22.99
N ILE A 427 14.42 -24.96 -21.67
CA ILE A 427 13.65 -24.00 -20.87
C ILE A 427 14.58 -22.81 -20.52
N ASP A 428 14.75 -21.88 -21.45
CA ASP A 428 15.78 -20.83 -21.37
C ASP A 428 15.30 -19.39 -21.66
N GLY A 429 14.01 -19.19 -21.98
CA GLY A 429 13.48 -17.89 -22.43
C GLY A 429 12.99 -16.93 -21.34
N PHE A 430 13.20 -17.24 -20.05
CA PHE A 430 12.76 -16.44 -18.90
C PHE A 430 13.74 -15.31 -18.55
N GLU A 431 14.05 -14.45 -19.53
CA GLU A 431 15.13 -13.45 -19.46
C GLU A 431 14.91 -12.43 -18.32
N ASN A 432 13.66 -12.03 -18.04
CA ASN A 432 13.33 -10.99 -17.06
C ASN A 432 12.81 -11.52 -15.71
N LEU A 433 12.80 -12.84 -15.51
CA LEU A 433 12.13 -13.46 -14.39
C LEU A 433 12.87 -13.18 -13.08
N GLN A 434 12.16 -12.55 -12.13
CA GLN A 434 12.67 -12.16 -10.81
C GLN A 434 12.09 -13.04 -9.70
N VAL A 435 10.82 -13.43 -9.80
CA VAL A 435 10.14 -14.27 -8.82
C VAL A 435 9.61 -15.52 -9.50
N PHE A 436 10.07 -16.68 -9.04
CA PHE A 436 9.61 -17.97 -9.54
C PHE A 436 9.12 -18.86 -8.39
N SER A 437 7.90 -19.40 -8.55
CA SER A 437 7.32 -20.35 -7.60
C SER A 437 6.67 -21.54 -8.30
N ILE A 438 7.09 -22.73 -7.88
CA ILE A 438 6.43 -24.00 -8.21
C ILE A 438 6.34 -24.92 -6.99
N SER A 439 6.05 -24.30 -5.84
CA SER A 439 5.92 -24.97 -4.55
C SER A 439 4.61 -25.74 -4.41
N GLY A 440 4.59 -26.81 -3.62
CA GLY A 440 3.35 -27.49 -3.22
C GLY A 440 2.71 -28.34 -4.31
N CYS A 441 3.47 -28.80 -5.30
CA CYS A 441 2.99 -29.62 -6.42
C CYS A 441 3.28 -31.12 -6.21
N SER A 442 3.98 -31.50 -5.13
CA SER A 442 4.48 -32.87 -4.93
C SER A 442 5.34 -33.38 -6.11
N LEU A 443 6.10 -32.48 -6.75
CA LEU A 443 6.94 -32.83 -7.91
C LEU A 443 8.09 -33.74 -7.50
N HIS A 444 8.33 -34.79 -8.27
CA HIS A 444 9.47 -35.70 -8.08
C HIS A 444 10.60 -35.45 -9.09
N GLY A 445 11.79 -35.98 -8.80
CA GLY A 445 13.00 -35.76 -9.60
C GLY A 445 13.92 -34.71 -8.99
N ASN A 446 14.95 -34.30 -9.73
CA ASN A 446 16.00 -33.44 -9.20
C ASN A 446 15.73 -31.96 -9.48
N ILE A 447 16.39 -31.06 -8.73
CA ILE A 447 16.45 -29.63 -9.07
C ILE A 447 17.12 -29.50 -10.46
N PRO A 448 16.42 -28.96 -11.48
CA PRO A 448 16.88 -29.07 -12.86
C PRO A 448 17.90 -27.99 -13.23
N SER A 449 18.78 -28.31 -14.18
CA SER A 449 19.91 -27.46 -14.57
C SER A 449 19.49 -26.15 -15.24
N TRP A 450 18.35 -26.13 -15.94
CA TRP A 450 17.84 -24.94 -16.63
C TRP A 450 17.54 -23.76 -15.70
N LEU A 451 17.32 -24.00 -14.40
CA LEU A 451 17.16 -22.92 -13.41
C LEU A 451 18.40 -22.01 -13.34
N SER A 452 19.59 -22.52 -13.67
CA SER A 452 20.82 -21.72 -13.75
C SER A 452 20.75 -20.60 -14.81
N LYS A 453 19.84 -20.70 -15.78
CA LYS A 453 19.68 -19.73 -16.86
C LYS A 453 18.84 -18.52 -16.46
N LEU A 454 18.20 -18.55 -15.28
CA LEU A 454 17.34 -17.46 -14.78
C LEU A 454 18.19 -16.33 -14.19
N ALA A 455 19.00 -15.67 -15.03
CA ALA A 455 20.06 -14.76 -14.58
C ALA A 455 19.58 -13.59 -13.71
N ASN A 456 18.31 -13.19 -13.80
CA ASN A 456 17.69 -12.09 -13.06
C ASN A 456 16.86 -12.54 -11.84
N LEU A 457 16.91 -13.82 -11.48
CA LEU A 457 16.09 -14.38 -10.40
C LEU A 457 16.51 -13.81 -9.04
N GLU A 458 15.54 -13.28 -8.31
CA GLU A 458 15.70 -12.68 -6.97
C GLU A 458 15.10 -13.58 -5.88
N VAL A 459 13.99 -14.26 -6.19
CA VAL A 459 13.19 -15.06 -5.25
C VAL A 459 12.79 -16.40 -5.87
N LEU A 460 13.13 -17.50 -5.19
CA LEU A 460 12.85 -18.87 -5.63
C LEU A 460 12.08 -19.66 -4.56
N PHE A 461 10.94 -20.23 -4.96
CA PHE A 461 10.13 -21.12 -4.13
C PHE A 461 9.95 -22.50 -4.78
N LEU A 462 10.61 -23.53 -4.23
CA LEU A 462 10.44 -24.94 -4.60
C LEU A 462 9.96 -25.82 -3.43
N TYR A 463 9.59 -25.20 -2.31
CA TYR A 463 9.21 -25.92 -1.10
C TYR A 463 7.95 -26.79 -1.26
N ASN A 464 7.75 -27.75 -0.37
CA ASN A 464 6.63 -28.70 -0.39
C ASN A 464 6.55 -29.47 -1.72
N ASN A 465 7.64 -30.08 -2.15
CA ASN A 465 7.68 -31.01 -3.28
C ASN A 465 8.31 -32.35 -2.82
N GLN A 466 8.62 -33.24 -3.75
CA GLN A 466 9.30 -34.52 -3.51
C GLN A 466 10.65 -34.54 -4.23
N LEU A 467 11.33 -33.39 -4.31
CA LEU A 467 12.58 -33.26 -5.04
C LEU A 467 13.71 -34.02 -4.33
N THR A 468 14.56 -34.67 -5.12
CA THR A 468 15.66 -35.51 -4.65
C THR A 468 17.01 -35.05 -5.20
N GLY A 469 18.08 -35.70 -4.74
CA GLY A 469 19.45 -35.40 -5.15
C GLY A 469 20.05 -34.21 -4.41
N PRO A 470 21.31 -33.87 -4.71
CA PRO A 470 22.01 -32.77 -4.05
C PRO A 470 21.52 -31.39 -4.51
N ILE A 471 21.72 -30.40 -3.64
CA ILE A 471 21.59 -28.99 -4.02
C ILE A 471 22.69 -28.67 -5.05
N PRO A 472 22.37 -28.22 -6.27
CA PRO A 472 23.38 -28.03 -7.30
C PRO A 472 24.30 -26.81 -7.09
N ASP A 473 25.60 -26.96 -7.37
CA ASP A 473 26.60 -25.88 -7.24
C ASP A 473 26.34 -24.68 -8.15
N TRP A 474 25.68 -24.88 -9.29
CA TRP A 474 25.35 -23.80 -10.23
C TRP A 474 24.43 -22.74 -9.61
N ILE A 475 23.80 -22.99 -8.46
CA ILE A 475 22.96 -22.00 -7.76
C ILE A 475 23.72 -20.71 -7.45
N SER A 476 25.04 -20.82 -7.26
CA SER A 476 25.94 -19.68 -7.04
C SER A 476 26.07 -18.74 -8.25
N SER A 477 25.70 -19.19 -9.46
CA SER A 477 25.68 -18.35 -10.67
C SER A 477 24.51 -17.38 -10.72
N LEU A 478 23.47 -17.58 -9.89
CA LEU A 478 22.30 -16.72 -9.81
C LEU A 478 22.63 -15.49 -8.95
N ASN A 479 23.29 -14.52 -9.58
CA ASN A 479 23.90 -13.38 -8.89
C ASN A 479 22.91 -12.48 -8.13
N PHE A 480 21.62 -12.46 -8.53
CA PHE A 480 20.60 -11.63 -7.88
C PHE A 480 19.76 -12.39 -6.84
N LEU A 481 19.93 -13.71 -6.72
CA LEU A 481 19.08 -14.54 -5.86
C LEU A 481 19.41 -14.30 -4.39
N PHE A 482 18.40 -13.95 -3.60
CA PHE A 482 18.57 -13.66 -2.17
C PHE A 482 17.51 -14.28 -1.27
N TYR A 483 16.42 -14.79 -1.85
CA TYR A 483 15.41 -15.55 -1.13
C TYR A 483 15.29 -16.94 -1.75
N ILE A 484 15.70 -17.96 -1.01
CA ILE A 484 15.65 -19.37 -1.43
C ILE A 484 14.82 -20.15 -0.43
N ASP A 485 13.75 -20.78 -0.91
CA ASP A 485 12.93 -21.68 -0.11
C ASP A 485 12.71 -23.00 -0.86
N ILE A 486 13.55 -23.98 -0.51
CA ILE A 486 13.53 -25.35 -1.04
C ILE A 486 13.18 -26.35 0.07
N SER A 487 12.55 -25.86 1.14
CA SER A 487 12.19 -26.64 2.33
C SER A 487 11.14 -27.72 2.05
N ASN A 488 11.06 -28.73 2.91
CA ASN A 488 10.07 -29.82 2.79
C ASN A 488 10.13 -30.52 1.43
N ASN A 489 11.28 -31.14 1.17
CA ASN A 489 11.61 -31.97 0.01
C ASN A 489 12.38 -33.22 0.52
N SER A 490 12.96 -34.00 -0.40
CA SER A 490 13.79 -35.17 -0.11
C SER A 490 15.23 -34.98 -0.60
N LEU A 491 15.75 -33.75 -0.53
CA LEU A 491 17.10 -33.41 -1.00
C LEU A 491 18.15 -34.09 -0.12
N THR A 492 19.25 -34.54 -0.73
CA THR A 492 20.32 -35.30 -0.07
C THR A 492 21.68 -34.63 -0.24
N GLY A 493 22.73 -35.21 0.35
CA GLY A 493 24.09 -34.69 0.23
C GLY A 493 24.35 -33.51 1.17
N GLU A 494 25.53 -32.92 1.02
CA GLU A 494 25.98 -31.81 1.88
C GLU A 494 25.41 -30.47 1.44
N ILE A 495 25.43 -29.48 2.34
CA ILE A 495 25.16 -28.08 1.99
C ILE A 495 26.34 -27.57 1.12
N PRO A 496 26.13 -27.25 -0.16
CA PRO A 496 27.24 -26.89 -1.05
C PRO A 496 27.85 -25.54 -0.66
N THR A 497 29.18 -25.48 -0.60
CA THR A 497 29.92 -24.22 -0.35
C THR A 497 29.65 -23.15 -1.42
N ALA A 498 29.13 -23.54 -2.58
CA ALA A 498 28.65 -22.64 -3.61
C ALA A 498 27.59 -21.65 -3.08
N LEU A 499 26.69 -22.07 -2.18
CA LEU A 499 25.70 -21.17 -1.54
C LEU A 499 26.38 -20.02 -0.76
N MET A 500 27.56 -20.28 -0.21
CA MET A 500 28.33 -19.29 0.58
C MET A 500 28.99 -18.23 -0.30
N ARG A 501 28.95 -18.40 -1.63
CA ARG A 501 29.50 -17.45 -2.61
C ARG A 501 28.44 -16.54 -3.24
N MET A 502 27.17 -16.68 -2.84
CA MET A 502 26.06 -15.92 -3.42
C MET A 502 26.16 -14.41 -3.11
N PRO A 503 26.29 -13.52 -4.12
CA PRO A 503 26.59 -12.11 -3.91
C PRO A 503 25.54 -11.35 -3.08
N MET A 504 24.24 -11.55 -3.36
CA MET A 504 23.18 -10.78 -2.71
C MET A 504 22.95 -11.15 -1.25
N LEU A 505 23.42 -12.33 -0.83
CA LEU A 505 23.43 -12.75 0.56
C LEU A 505 24.61 -12.14 1.35
N LYS A 506 25.56 -11.46 0.68
CA LYS A 506 26.69 -10.77 1.32
C LYS A 506 26.49 -9.27 1.52
N THR A 507 25.61 -8.61 0.75
CA THR A 507 25.48 -7.13 0.76
C THR A 507 24.03 -6.64 0.81
N ASP A 508 23.69 -5.68 1.67
CA ASP A 508 22.31 -5.16 1.88
C ASP A 508 21.72 -4.28 0.78
N LYS A 509 22.39 -4.12 -0.35
CA LYS A 509 21.90 -3.25 -1.44
C LYS A 509 20.95 -4.00 -2.37
N THR A 510 19.65 -3.77 -2.23
CA THR A 510 18.61 -4.15 -3.19
C THR A 510 17.87 -2.91 -3.66
N ALA A 511 17.82 -2.68 -4.97
CA ALA A 511 16.99 -1.60 -5.52
C ALA A 511 15.50 -1.97 -5.35
N PRO A 512 14.63 -1.07 -4.85
CA PRO A 512 13.22 -1.38 -4.70
C PRO A 512 12.54 -1.49 -6.06
N LYS A 513 11.87 -2.61 -6.30
CA LYS A 513 11.00 -2.83 -7.47
C LYS A 513 9.60 -3.19 -7.00
N VAL A 514 8.62 -2.34 -7.31
CA VAL A 514 7.22 -2.55 -6.93
C VAL A 514 6.58 -3.56 -7.88
N PHE A 515 5.90 -4.56 -7.33
CA PHE A 515 5.15 -5.51 -8.15
C PHE A 515 3.85 -4.87 -8.66
N VAL A 516 3.42 -5.24 -9.87
CA VAL A 516 2.11 -4.85 -10.41
C VAL A 516 0.97 -5.33 -9.49
N LEU A 517 1.11 -6.54 -8.94
CA LEU A 517 0.23 -7.06 -7.91
C LEU A 517 1.06 -7.70 -6.77
N PRO A 518 0.59 -7.65 -5.50
CA PRO A 518 1.37 -8.14 -4.36
C PRO A 518 1.57 -9.66 -4.38
N VAL A 519 2.75 -10.16 -4.02
CA VAL A 519 3.03 -11.60 -3.89
C VAL A 519 2.63 -12.08 -2.50
N TYR A 520 1.70 -13.03 -2.41
CA TYR A 520 1.25 -13.60 -1.13
C TYR A 520 2.10 -14.81 -0.75
N ARG A 521 2.58 -14.84 0.50
CA ARG A 521 3.22 -16.02 1.09
C ARG A 521 2.21 -16.88 1.85
N THR A 522 1.31 -16.22 2.57
CA THR A 522 0.21 -16.82 3.33
C THR A 522 -1.06 -15.98 3.09
N LEU A 523 -2.17 -16.35 3.73
CA LEU A 523 -3.42 -15.59 3.61
C LEU A 523 -3.32 -14.15 4.17
N SER A 524 -2.36 -13.88 5.05
CA SER A 524 -2.20 -12.60 5.76
C SER A 524 -0.91 -11.85 5.43
N LEU A 525 0.10 -12.52 4.86
CA LEU A 525 1.40 -11.92 4.55
C LEU A 525 1.55 -11.70 3.04
N GLN A 526 1.72 -10.44 2.66
CA GLN A 526 1.93 -10.02 1.28
C GLN A 526 3.20 -9.17 1.14
N TYR A 527 3.87 -9.30 0.00
CA TYR A 527 5.02 -8.49 -0.39
C TYR A 527 4.63 -7.63 -1.59
N ARG A 528 4.77 -6.32 -1.46
CA ARG A 528 4.45 -5.35 -2.53
C ARG A 528 5.65 -4.96 -3.39
N MET A 529 6.85 -5.32 -2.97
CA MET A 529 8.10 -5.05 -3.69
C MET A 529 9.10 -6.20 -3.45
N THR A 530 10.03 -6.42 -4.38
CA THR A 530 11.01 -7.52 -4.25
C THR A 530 11.92 -7.31 -3.04
N SER A 531 12.40 -6.09 -2.81
CA SER A 531 13.27 -5.74 -1.68
C SER A 531 12.61 -5.88 -0.30
N ALA A 532 11.29 -6.09 -0.23
CA ALA A 532 10.60 -6.35 1.04
C ALA A 532 10.76 -7.80 1.51
N PHE A 533 11.16 -8.73 0.63
CA PHE A 533 11.48 -10.09 1.03
C PHE A 533 12.75 -10.09 1.90
N PRO A 534 12.74 -10.74 3.07
CA PRO A 534 13.96 -10.89 3.86
C PRO A 534 14.93 -11.79 3.10
N LYS A 535 16.22 -11.54 3.22
CA LYS A 535 17.22 -12.43 2.63
C LYS A 535 17.25 -13.74 3.39
N ALA A 536 16.95 -14.83 2.71
CA ALA A 536 16.58 -16.07 3.36
C ALA A 536 17.19 -17.27 2.65
N LEU A 537 17.72 -18.19 3.46
CA LEU A 537 18.12 -19.52 3.05
C LEU A 537 17.33 -20.53 3.88
N LYS A 538 16.31 -21.14 3.25
CA LYS A 538 15.39 -22.09 3.87
C LYS A 538 15.56 -23.46 3.23
N LEU A 539 16.33 -24.31 3.92
CA LEU A 539 16.70 -25.67 3.51
C LEU A 539 16.10 -26.74 4.42
N GLY A 540 15.30 -26.35 5.42
CA GLY A 540 14.77 -27.28 6.40
C GLY A 540 13.82 -28.34 5.82
N MET A 541 13.57 -29.40 6.60
CA MET A 541 12.74 -30.55 6.23
C MET A 541 13.26 -31.20 4.94
N ASN A 542 14.51 -31.64 4.96
CA ASN A 542 15.17 -32.38 3.88
C ASN A 542 15.98 -33.54 4.49
N ASN A 543 16.76 -34.23 3.67
CA ASN A 543 17.66 -35.30 4.09
C ASN A 543 19.14 -34.91 3.86
N LEU A 544 19.46 -33.63 4.11
CA LEU A 544 20.83 -33.11 3.98
C LEU A 544 21.72 -33.67 5.09
N SER A 545 22.99 -33.90 4.78
CA SER A 545 24.00 -34.41 5.71
C SER A 545 25.24 -33.51 5.71
N GLY A 546 26.28 -33.90 6.45
CA GLY A 546 27.51 -33.13 6.56
C GLY A 546 27.44 -32.07 7.65
N SER A 547 28.55 -31.35 7.81
CA SER A 547 28.65 -30.23 8.75
C SER A 547 28.17 -28.92 8.14
N ILE A 548 27.74 -27.99 8.99
CA ILE A 548 27.45 -26.61 8.56
C ILE A 548 28.77 -25.95 8.10
N PRO A 549 28.89 -25.48 6.85
CA PRO A 549 30.13 -24.87 6.37
C PRO A 549 30.48 -23.59 7.14
N PRO A 550 31.72 -23.42 7.65
CA PRO A 550 32.13 -22.21 8.35
C PRO A 550 32.02 -20.94 7.50
N GLU A 551 32.11 -21.04 6.17
CA GLU A 551 31.94 -19.94 5.23
C GLU A 551 30.53 -19.35 5.25
N ILE A 552 29.55 -19.98 5.93
CA ILE A 552 28.23 -19.39 6.16
C ILE A 552 28.33 -17.99 6.77
N GLY A 553 29.34 -17.73 7.60
CA GLY A 553 29.58 -16.41 8.22
C GLY A 553 29.90 -15.29 7.22
N ASP A 554 30.18 -15.61 5.95
CA ASP A 554 30.36 -14.62 4.89
C ASP A 554 29.04 -13.99 4.43
N LEU A 555 27.90 -14.64 4.69
CA LEU A 555 26.57 -14.21 4.24
C LEU A 555 26.00 -13.11 5.15
N LYS A 556 26.73 -12.02 5.34
CA LYS A 556 26.42 -10.97 6.33
C LYS A 556 25.05 -10.31 6.19
N ALA A 557 24.46 -10.36 4.99
CA ALA A 557 23.14 -9.81 4.71
C ALA A 557 21.99 -10.81 4.98
N LEU A 558 22.30 -12.06 5.34
CA LEU A 558 21.30 -13.09 5.60
C LEU A 558 20.47 -12.72 6.83
N ALA A 559 19.15 -12.64 6.65
CA ALA A 559 18.19 -12.33 7.71
C ALA A 559 17.52 -13.59 8.27
N VAL A 560 17.35 -14.63 7.45
CA VAL A 560 16.71 -15.88 7.86
C VAL A 560 17.53 -17.08 7.42
N LEU A 561 17.97 -17.90 8.38
CA LEU A 561 18.62 -19.19 8.13
C LEU A 561 17.78 -20.30 8.77
N ASN A 562 17.26 -21.20 7.96
CA ASN A 562 16.54 -22.37 8.43
C ASN A 562 17.15 -23.63 7.81
N LEU A 563 17.74 -24.46 8.67
CA LEU A 563 18.35 -25.75 8.37
C LEU A 563 17.68 -26.89 9.16
N SER A 564 16.51 -26.65 9.77
CA SER A 564 15.89 -27.59 10.68
C SER A 564 15.40 -28.87 10.00
N TYR A 565 15.22 -29.95 10.75
CA TYR A 565 14.77 -31.24 10.20
C TYR A 565 15.65 -31.71 9.03
N ASN A 566 16.92 -31.96 9.32
CA ASN A 566 17.89 -32.57 8.42
C ASN A 566 18.75 -33.59 9.20
N GLY A 567 19.77 -34.16 8.55
CA GLY A 567 20.76 -35.05 9.17
C GLY A 567 22.12 -34.37 9.34
N LEU A 568 22.16 -33.06 9.64
CA LEU A 568 23.41 -32.31 9.81
C LEU A 568 24.12 -32.71 11.11
N TYR A 569 25.44 -32.80 11.09
CA TYR A 569 26.26 -33.20 12.23
C TYR A 569 27.49 -32.29 12.42
N GLY A 570 28.24 -32.50 13.51
CA GLY A 570 29.39 -31.65 13.85
C GLY A 570 28.97 -30.41 14.64
N ASP A 571 29.94 -29.53 14.89
CA ASP A 571 29.72 -28.33 15.71
C ASP A 571 28.93 -27.24 14.96
N ILE A 572 28.25 -26.37 15.72
CA ILE A 572 27.76 -25.10 15.18
C ILE A 572 28.98 -24.17 14.97
N PRO A 573 29.30 -23.73 13.74
CA PRO A 573 30.50 -22.93 13.50
C PRO A 573 30.45 -21.59 14.22
N GLN A 574 31.56 -21.19 14.85
CA GLN A 574 31.70 -19.88 15.49
C GLN A 574 31.37 -18.73 14.51
N SER A 575 31.66 -18.91 13.23
CA SER A 575 31.40 -17.93 12.17
C SER A 575 29.92 -17.59 11.96
N VAL A 576 28.97 -18.39 12.48
CA VAL A 576 27.54 -18.03 12.48
C VAL A 576 27.31 -16.69 13.19
N SER A 577 28.13 -16.32 14.18
CA SER A 577 28.04 -15.00 14.83
C SER A 577 28.47 -13.82 13.93
N ASN A 578 29.01 -14.08 12.73
CA ASN A 578 29.32 -13.03 11.76
C ASN A 578 28.11 -12.61 10.92
N LEU A 579 26.98 -13.32 11.05
CA LEU A 579 25.72 -13.02 10.37
C LEU A 579 25.02 -11.82 11.03
N THR A 580 25.61 -10.64 10.94
CA THR A 580 25.19 -9.45 11.70
C THR A 580 23.76 -8.99 11.42
N SER A 581 23.18 -9.33 10.26
CA SER A 581 21.79 -9.00 9.89
C SER A 581 20.78 -10.10 10.23
N LEU A 582 21.20 -11.18 10.89
CA LEU A 582 20.37 -12.35 11.17
C LEU A 582 19.26 -12.04 12.16
N GLN A 583 18.04 -12.38 11.76
CA GLN A 583 16.82 -12.20 12.54
C GLN A 583 16.24 -13.53 13.02
N ALA A 584 16.37 -14.58 12.22
CA ALA A 584 15.86 -15.91 12.55
C ALA A 584 16.90 -17.00 12.22
N LEU A 585 17.19 -17.84 13.21
CA LEU A 585 18.07 -19.00 13.10
C LEU A 585 17.37 -20.26 13.63
N ASP A 586 17.10 -21.21 12.75
CA ASP A 586 16.50 -22.49 13.11
C ASP A 586 17.39 -23.66 12.64
N LEU A 587 17.98 -24.35 13.62
CA LEU A 587 18.85 -25.51 13.46
C LEU A 587 18.24 -26.76 14.13
N SER A 588 16.98 -26.68 14.55
CA SER A 588 16.33 -27.75 15.33
C SER A 588 16.21 -29.06 14.56
N ASN A 589 16.13 -30.19 15.27
CA ASN A 589 15.95 -31.53 14.69
C ASN A 589 17.08 -31.88 13.70
N ASN A 590 18.31 -31.94 14.22
CA ASN A 590 19.52 -32.37 13.53
C ASN A 590 20.36 -33.26 14.48
N HIS A 591 21.59 -33.59 14.11
CA HIS A 591 22.58 -34.34 14.92
C HIS A 591 23.78 -33.46 15.29
N LEU A 592 23.54 -32.16 15.56
CA LEU A 592 24.59 -31.20 15.90
C LEU A 592 25.13 -31.49 17.30
N ILE A 593 26.46 -31.39 17.44
CA ILE A 593 27.19 -31.66 18.68
C ILE A 593 27.94 -30.40 19.14
N GLY A 594 28.64 -30.52 20.28
CA GLY A 594 29.46 -29.45 20.82
C GLY A 594 28.64 -28.35 21.52
N ALA A 595 29.32 -27.23 21.79
CA ALA A 595 28.72 -26.11 22.50
C ALA A 595 28.01 -25.13 21.56
N ILE A 596 26.97 -24.46 22.07
CA ILE A 596 26.38 -23.30 21.39
C ILE A 596 27.44 -22.16 21.43
N PRO A 597 27.86 -21.61 20.27
CA PRO A 597 28.87 -20.55 20.24
C PRO A 597 28.47 -19.34 21.08
N GLY A 598 29.27 -19.02 22.10
CA GLY A 598 29.00 -17.90 23.01
C GLY A 598 28.88 -16.54 22.31
N SER A 599 29.54 -16.37 21.17
CA SER A 599 29.48 -15.14 20.36
C SER A 599 28.12 -14.88 19.72
N LEU A 600 27.21 -15.86 19.68
CA LEU A 600 25.87 -15.65 19.12
C LEU A 600 25.07 -14.60 19.88
N HIS A 601 25.39 -14.33 21.15
CA HIS A 601 24.72 -13.30 21.94
C HIS A 601 24.95 -11.87 21.41
N TYR A 602 25.95 -11.67 20.54
CA TYR A 602 26.23 -10.38 19.89
C TYR A 602 25.31 -10.09 18.70
N LEU A 603 24.49 -11.05 18.26
CA LEU A 603 23.55 -10.87 17.17
C LEU A 603 22.31 -10.09 17.64
N HIS A 604 22.39 -8.76 17.60
CA HIS A 604 21.37 -7.88 18.16
C HIS A 604 20.00 -7.92 17.45
N PHE A 605 19.93 -8.38 16.20
CA PHE A 605 18.67 -8.52 15.46
C PHE A 605 18.01 -9.91 15.62
N LEU A 606 18.70 -10.87 16.25
CA LEU A 606 18.23 -12.24 16.36
C LEU A 606 16.98 -12.31 17.27
N SER A 607 15.80 -12.43 16.68
CA SER A 607 14.51 -12.41 17.37
C SER A 607 13.87 -13.80 17.45
N SER A 608 14.34 -14.74 16.64
CA SER A 608 13.89 -16.13 16.63
C SER A 608 15.09 -17.06 16.58
N PHE A 609 15.19 -17.95 17.55
CA PHE A 609 16.29 -18.91 17.67
C PHE A 609 15.74 -20.28 18.08
N ASN A 610 16.17 -21.34 17.42
CA ASN A 610 15.80 -22.70 17.79
C ASN A 610 16.91 -23.70 17.46
N VAL A 611 17.38 -24.42 18.47
CA VAL A 611 18.39 -25.50 18.39
C VAL A 611 17.88 -26.79 19.04
N SER A 612 16.57 -26.89 19.30
CA SER A 612 15.96 -28.05 19.96
C SER A 612 16.20 -29.35 19.20
N ASN A 613 16.18 -30.47 19.92
CA ASN A 613 16.35 -31.83 19.38
C ASN A 613 17.66 -31.98 18.58
N ASN A 614 18.78 -31.79 19.28
CA ASN A 614 20.15 -32.05 18.81
C ASN A 614 20.93 -32.77 19.92
N ASP A 615 22.23 -32.95 19.73
CA ASP A 615 23.16 -33.59 20.68
C ASP A 615 24.12 -32.55 21.32
N LEU A 616 23.65 -31.30 21.49
CA LEU A 616 24.46 -30.18 22.01
C LEU A 616 24.75 -30.31 23.50
N GLU A 617 25.89 -29.76 23.94
CA GLU A 617 26.38 -29.82 25.31
C GLU A 617 26.94 -28.47 25.83
N GLY A 618 27.02 -28.33 27.15
CA GLY A 618 27.61 -27.14 27.79
C GLY A 618 26.61 -26.02 28.10
N PRO A 619 27.10 -24.84 28.52
CA PRO A 619 26.25 -23.74 28.96
C PRO A 619 25.55 -23.05 27.80
N ILE A 620 24.28 -22.70 28.00
CA ILE A 620 23.54 -21.79 27.11
C ILE A 620 24.13 -20.37 27.27
N PRO A 621 24.47 -19.67 26.17
CA PRO A 621 24.93 -18.29 26.24
C PRO A 621 23.91 -17.38 26.92
N SER A 622 24.37 -16.45 27.74
CA SER A 622 23.54 -15.43 28.41
C SER A 622 23.78 -14.04 27.84
N GLY A 623 22.79 -13.16 28.02
CA GLY A 623 22.84 -11.77 27.58
C GLY A 623 22.23 -11.53 26.19
N GLY A 624 21.94 -10.25 25.91
CA GLY A 624 21.40 -9.82 24.63
C GLY A 624 20.03 -10.46 24.35
N GLN A 625 19.88 -11.03 23.15
CA GLN A 625 18.63 -11.67 22.73
C GLN A 625 18.42 -13.06 23.35
N PHE A 626 19.50 -13.72 23.82
CA PHE A 626 19.41 -15.06 24.42
C PHE A 626 18.55 -15.08 25.68
N ASP A 627 18.51 -13.97 26.42
CA ASP A 627 17.70 -13.85 27.63
C ASP A 627 16.18 -13.82 27.34
N THR A 628 15.79 -13.69 26.06
CA THR A 628 14.39 -13.59 25.62
C THR A 628 13.85 -14.88 25.02
N PHE A 629 14.70 -15.85 24.71
CA PHE A 629 14.27 -17.10 24.05
C PHE A 629 13.61 -18.06 25.03
N ASP A 630 12.56 -18.72 24.57
CA ASP A 630 11.81 -19.68 25.37
C ASP A 630 12.62 -20.98 25.60
N HIS A 631 12.37 -21.66 26.72
CA HIS A 631 12.99 -22.95 27.05
C HIS A 631 12.83 -24.01 25.94
N SER A 632 11.72 -23.97 25.18
CA SER A 632 11.49 -24.87 24.05
C SER A 632 12.51 -24.72 22.93
N SER A 633 13.14 -23.55 22.76
CA SER A 633 14.21 -23.32 21.78
C SER A 633 15.45 -24.18 22.03
N PHE A 634 15.62 -24.71 23.24
CA PHE A 634 16.79 -25.50 23.66
C PHE A 634 16.43 -26.95 24.02
N GLY A 635 15.15 -27.27 24.13
CA GLY A 635 14.65 -28.58 24.57
C GLY A 635 15.16 -29.74 23.72
N GLY A 636 15.21 -30.95 24.29
CA GLY A 636 15.70 -32.14 23.58
C GLY A 636 17.23 -32.25 23.45
N ASN A 637 18.00 -31.36 24.09
CA ASN A 637 19.45 -31.44 24.22
C ASN A 637 19.82 -31.78 25.69
N PRO A 638 20.03 -33.06 26.05
CA PRO A 638 20.12 -33.47 27.46
C PRO A 638 21.37 -32.98 28.20
N LYS A 639 22.41 -32.54 27.47
CA LYS A 639 23.68 -32.07 28.04
C LYS A 639 23.80 -30.54 28.08
N LEU A 640 22.78 -29.80 27.64
CA LEU A 640 22.75 -28.34 27.81
C LEU A 640 22.37 -27.98 29.25
N CYS A 641 22.98 -26.92 29.76
CA CYS A 641 22.70 -26.39 31.09
C CYS A 641 22.60 -24.86 31.05
N GLY A 642 21.97 -24.26 32.06
CA GLY A 642 21.79 -22.81 32.13
C GLY A 642 20.43 -22.42 32.72
N PRO A 643 20.27 -21.13 33.09
CA PRO A 643 19.08 -20.63 33.77
C PRO A 643 17.79 -20.88 32.98
N MET A 644 17.85 -20.87 31.64
CA MET A 644 16.70 -21.11 30.76
C MET A 644 16.13 -22.52 30.83
N LEU A 645 16.94 -23.50 31.22
CA LEU A 645 16.49 -24.89 31.38
C LEU A 645 16.26 -25.27 32.84
N SER A 646 16.54 -24.37 33.79
CA SER A 646 16.58 -24.68 35.23
C SER A 646 17.56 -25.82 35.58
N LEU A 647 18.59 -26.04 34.75
CA LEU A 647 19.68 -26.97 35.00
C LEU A 647 20.94 -26.19 35.40
N LEU A 648 21.54 -26.54 36.54
CA LEU A 648 22.82 -25.98 36.99
C LEU A 648 23.95 -26.53 36.12
N CYS A 649 24.76 -25.64 35.55
CA CYS A 649 26.04 -26.02 34.99
C CYS A 649 27.02 -26.24 36.15
N ASP A 650 27.64 -27.42 36.24
CA ASP A 650 28.72 -27.63 37.20
C ASP A 650 29.86 -26.66 36.86
N SER A 651 30.09 -25.70 37.75
CA SER A 651 30.94 -24.53 37.51
C SER A 651 32.36 -24.74 38.02
N ALA A 652 33.33 -24.34 37.21
CA ALA A 652 34.54 -23.72 37.74
C ALA A 652 34.29 -22.20 37.79
N GLU A 653 34.28 -21.67 39.02
CA GLU A 653 34.49 -20.31 39.56
C GLU A 653 34.71 -19.15 38.55
N GLU A 654 34.23 -17.91 38.72
CA GLU A 654 33.78 -17.13 39.89
C GLU A 654 33.18 -15.79 39.39
N GLY A 655 32.45 -15.07 40.26
CA GLY A 655 32.38 -13.60 40.20
C GLY A 655 30.99 -12.97 40.12
N SER A 656 30.34 -12.84 41.28
CA SER A 656 29.07 -12.12 41.48
C SER A 656 29.24 -10.59 41.39
N VAL A 657 28.39 -9.92 40.61
CA VAL A 657 28.16 -8.46 40.73
C VAL A 657 26.66 -8.16 40.66
N SER A 658 26.20 -7.40 41.65
CA SER A 658 24.84 -6.96 41.91
C SER A 658 24.32 -5.97 40.85
N ILE A 659 23.09 -6.18 40.38
CA ILE A 659 22.38 -5.26 39.48
C ILE A 659 21.43 -4.37 40.29
N ILE A 660 21.69 -3.06 40.26
CA ILE A 660 20.78 -2.01 40.72
C ILE A 660 19.73 -1.76 39.63
N SER A 661 18.46 -1.78 40.02
CA SER A 661 17.30 -1.45 39.19
C SER A 661 17.31 0.02 38.77
N VAL A 662 17.35 0.28 37.46
CA VAL A 662 17.04 1.60 36.88
C VAL A 662 16.03 1.43 35.74
N LYS A 663 14.92 2.14 35.88
CA LYS A 663 13.81 2.26 34.93
C LYS A 663 14.17 3.30 33.84
N PRO A 664 13.81 3.09 32.57
CA PRO A 664 13.49 4.24 31.72
C PRO A 664 12.12 4.13 31.04
N TRP A 665 11.42 5.25 31.07
CA TRP A 665 10.36 5.63 30.15
C TRP A 665 10.90 5.81 28.73
N ILE A 666 10.16 5.34 27.73
CA ILE A 666 10.20 5.86 26.35
C ILE A 666 8.78 5.83 25.79
N SER A 667 8.09 6.97 25.86
CA SER A 667 7.13 7.39 24.84
C SER A 667 7.88 8.30 23.86
N GLU A 668 7.52 8.26 22.58
CA GLU A 668 7.78 9.25 21.48
C GLU A 668 8.38 8.70 20.18
N VAL A 669 8.84 7.44 20.09
CA VAL A 669 9.40 6.92 18.81
C VAL A 669 8.37 6.16 17.94
N MET A 670 7.16 5.90 18.46
CA MET A 670 6.11 5.18 17.70
C MET A 670 5.35 6.03 16.66
N PHE A 671 5.62 7.33 16.55
CA PHE A 671 4.84 8.23 15.68
C PHE A 671 5.50 8.53 14.32
N ALA A 672 6.81 8.33 14.18
CA ALA A 672 7.53 8.68 12.94
C ALA A 672 7.36 7.64 11.80
N ILE A 673 7.06 6.38 12.15
CA ILE A 673 6.87 5.30 11.16
C ILE A 673 5.43 5.31 10.59
N GLY A 674 4.48 5.91 11.33
CA GLY A 674 3.10 6.08 10.90
C GLY A 674 2.91 7.07 9.74
N PHE A 675 3.85 8.00 9.50
CA PHE A 675 3.68 9.05 8.48
C PHE A 675 4.17 8.66 7.07
N SER A 676 5.01 7.63 6.95
CA SER A 676 5.63 7.26 5.67
C SER A 676 4.80 6.28 4.83
N ILE A 677 3.87 5.55 5.46
CA ILE A 677 3.08 4.49 4.79
C ILE A 677 1.78 5.03 4.17
N PHE A 678 1.35 6.25 4.51
CA PHE A 678 0.13 6.87 3.97
C PHE A 678 0.34 7.65 2.65
N PHE A 679 1.59 7.87 2.23
CA PHE A 679 1.93 8.69 1.06
C PHE A 679 1.49 8.10 -0.30
N GLY A 680 1.23 6.80 -0.38
CA GLY A 680 0.94 6.13 -1.66
C GLY A 680 -0.52 6.21 -2.12
N VAL A 681 -1.48 6.21 -1.19
CA VAL A 681 -2.92 6.16 -1.53
C VAL A 681 -3.56 7.55 -1.45
N GLY A 682 -3.15 8.39 -0.49
CA GLY A 682 -3.62 9.77 -0.38
C GLY A 682 -3.19 10.65 -1.56
N VAL A 683 -1.96 10.49 -2.07
CA VAL A 683 -1.43 11.32 -3.16
C VAL A 683 -2.10 11.05 -4.51
N LEU A 684 -2.58 9.82 -4.77
CA LEU A 684 -3.32 9.50 -6.00
C LEU A 684 -4.74 10.09 -5.97
N LEU A 685 -5.42 10.01 -4.83
CA LEU A 685 -6.71 10.69 -4.61
C LEU A 685 -6.55 12.21 -4.71
N ASP A 686 -5.48 12.77 -4.14
CA ASP A 686 -5.25 14.22 -4.15
C ASP A 686 -4.82 14.75 -5.53
N GLN A 687 -4.13 13.97 -6.37
CA GLN A 687 -3.90 14.34 -7.78
C GLN A 687 -5.19 14.31 -8.62
N MET A 688 -6.15 13.42 -8.32
CA MET A 688 -7.47 13.42 -8.94
C MET A 688 -8.33 14.60 -8.46
N VAL A 689 -8.28 14.92 -7.16
CA VAL A 689 -8.87 16.13 -6.57
C VAL A 689 -8.30 17.37 -7.23
N LEU A 690 -6.98 17.55 -7.23
CA LEU A 690 -6.33 18.74 -7.80
C LEU A 690 -6.48 18.82 -9.33
N SER A 691 -6.56 17.71 -10.06
CA SER A 691 -6.80 17.75 -11.52
C SER A 691 -8.23 18.13 -11.89
N ARG A 692 -9.22 17.78 -11.05
CA ARG A 692 -10.62 18.19 -11.22
C ARG A 692 -10.92 19.57 -10.61
N ILE A 693 -10.24 19.91 -9.52
CA ILE A 693 -10.23 21.26 -8.92
C ILE A 693 -9.37 22.23 -9.75
N LYS A 694 -8.47 21.78 -10.64
CA LYS A 694 -7.70 22.67 -11.56
C LYS A 694 -8.60 23.57 -12.42
N ILE A 695 -9.89 23.26 -12.54
CA ILE A 695 -10.91 24.13 -13.15
C ILE A 695 -11.16 25.40 -12.30
N ALA A 696 -10.99 25.34 -10.97
CA ALA A 696 -11.11 26.46 -10.01
C ALA A 696 -9.77 27.17 -9.70
N TRP A 697 -8.62 26.54 -10.01
CA TRP A 697 -7.28 27.15 -9.84
C TRP A 697 -6.83 28.04 -11.01
N ARG A 698 -7.61 28.14 -12.09
CA ARG A 698 -7.34 29.03 -13.23
C ARG A 698 -8.01 30.38 -13.11
#